data_AF-A0A1W6B2G0-F1
#
_entry.id   AF-A0A1W6B2G0-F1
#
_cell.length_a   1.000
_cell.length_b   1.000
_cell.length_c   1.000
_cell.angle_alpha   90.00
_cell.angle_beta   90.00
_cell.angle_gamma   90.00
#
_symmetry.space_group_name_H-M   'P 1'
#
loop_
_entity.id
_entity.type
_entity.pdbx_description
1 polymer ?
#
loop_
_entity_poly.entity_id
_entity_poly.type
_entity_poly.pdbx_seq_one_letter_code
_entity_poly.pdbx_strand_id
1 'polypeptide(L)'
;MSERITARLPQEGLLFWKLEGREALSHPFELTVTLLGPDARADRHALLGQPLTLDIPTGRFLAGTRHLNGKITRVAVHSEELGGTRYAVYTLTVEPDLWPMKRDRNLRIFQGQTAVQIIHQLLAEYGVQVEDRLKARYREWEYCVQYQESSLDFISRLMELEGIYYWFRHESDRHVMVLSDGPEAHGPWPGYETIPYHVTGSGGVTSQEGVSHWAAEDRVTPGICSIDDYDFRKPNAWLLQARQNPAAPQPGRTEVYEWPGRYVEHAEGEKYVRVRQEAWQASHRQTGGRGTALGIAPGYTFTLLNAPHAQDNGAYLTLEAGYRLEENRYASGEGETVHEITFRVQPAEVVYRKEAETPWPKTHGPQTARVTGPAGESIYTDRYGRIKVKFHWDRESKGDETSSCWVRVSSAWAGQGYGGVQIPRVNDEVVVDFINGDPDRPIVTGRVYNAASMPPWALPGAATQMGFMSRSKDGTPDNANVLRFEDRAGEEQVWIQAERNMDVNVKNDASRSIGSNHSHYVRKNELHRVEANQTQAVKGGTEILTGQGKLDAVVEQYVLASGSQLRLICGNSAIELNANGQINLVGKGFNLFVEGDGNITTSGGKLNLNTAGAQPGTSAPGPNHKQDIKQAVEAKFTPGKGSKGAAPVQKKTIDHQTAAAPVSPLPSENNNDNFSKISPVIFQNEGGYVNDPDDAGGATNKGIAWPTWQRYAKEDLGVEPTLANLKKLTNEQAEVIYRKRYWEPSGFNNIKDPKLALMSYDWTITSGGAGKKIQKLLNSEFGQNLNVDGAIGPKTIDAMNSVPDSSKLTERIADIRKAYYRSLADSKPTNAKFLTGWLNRVDRCSQVELE
;
A
#
# COMPACT_ATOMS: atom_id res chain seq x y z
N MET A 1 0.14 49.79 51.55
CA MET A 1 -0.45 48.67 50.81
C MET A 1 -0.75 47.58 51.82
N SER A 2 -1.87 46.87 51.70
CA SER A 2 -2.17 45.75 52.59
C SER A 2 -1.07 44.70 52.46
N GLU A 3 -0.44 44.30 53.57
CA GLU A 3 0.58 43.23 53.60
C GLU A 3 -0.03 41.82 53.54
N ARG A 4 -1.35 41.71 53.42
CA ARG A 4 -2.09 40.44 53.52
C ARG A 4 -2.43 39.86 52.16
N ILE A 5 -2.43 38.53 52.08
CA ILE A 5 -2.92 37.80 50.91
C ILE A 5 -4.41 38.08 50.71
N THR A 6 -4.84 38.31 49.47
CA THR A 6 -6.26 38.49 49.13
C THR A 6 -6.68 37.56 48.01
N ALA A 7 -7.97 37.21 47.97
CA ALA A 7 -8.55 36.38 46.92
C ALA A 7 -9.51 37.22 46.06
N ARG A 8 -9.29 37.22 44.75
CA ARG A 8 -10.17 37.83 43.75
C ARG A 8 -10.96 36.73 43.05
N LEU A 9 -12.28 36.82 43.13
CA LEU A 9 -13.23 35.93 42.49
C LEU A 9 -14.54 36.71 42.21
N PRO A 10 -15.43 36.22 41.31
CA PRO A 10 -16.63 36.97 40.91
C PRO A 10 -17.62 37.28 42.02
N GLN A 11 -17.58 36.54 43.13
CA GLN A 11 -18.42 36.78 44.29
C GLN A 11 -17.63 37.57 45.35
N GLU A 12 -18.18 38.70 45.78
CA GLU A 12 -17.57 39.56 46.79
C GLU A 12 -17.85 39.06 48.22
N GLY A 13 -17.06 39.55 49.18
CA GLY A 13 -17.30 39.31 50.61
C GLY A 13 -16.64 38.05 51.19
N LEU A 14 -15.86 37.33 50.40
CA LEU A 14 -15.04 36.20 50.87
C LEU A 14 -13.60 36.66 51.14
N LEU A 15 -13.10 36.33 52.33
CA LEU A 15 -11.79 36.73 52.84
C LEU A 15 -10.82 35.55 52.79
N PHE A 16 -9.58 35.77 52.37
CA PHE A 16 -8.57 34.72 52.35
C PHE A 16 -8.20 34.27 53.77
N TRP A 17 -8.14 32.95 54.00
CA TRP A 17 -7.63 32.40 55.25
C TRP A 17 -6.43 31.49 55.03
N LYS A 18 -6.54 30.48 54.16
CA LYS A 18 -5.48 29.48 53.93
C LYS A 18 -5.30 29.13 52.47
N LEU A 19 -4.07 28.83 52.08
CA LEU A 19 -3.68 28.16 50.86
C LEU A 19 -2.83 26.93 51.22
N GLU A 20 -3.27 25.77 50.74
CA GLU A 20 -2.50 24.53 50.78
C GLU A 20 -2.51 23.90 49.40
N GLY A 21 -1.37 23.45 48.87
CA GLY A 21 -1.36 22.83 47.56
C GLY A 21 0.03 22.78 46.95
N ARG A 22 0.14 22.22 45.75
CA ARG A 22 1.42 21.99 45.09
C ARG A 22 1.37 22.38 43.62
N GLU A 23 2.43 23.02 43.17
CA GLU A 23 2.79 23.18 41.77
C GLU A 23 4.07 22.40 41.48
N ALA A 24 4.18 21.81 40.29
CA ALA A 24 5.42 21.15 39.84
C ALA A 24 5.55 21.19 38.31
N LEU A 25 6.80 21.11 37.82
CA LEU A 25 7.05 20.90 36.40
C LEU A 25 6.34 19.63 35.91
N SER A 26 5.79 19.71 34.71
CA SER A 26 5.03 18.64 34.04
C SER A 26 3.82 18.11 34.82
N HIS A 27 3.33 18.85 35.82
CA HIS A 27 2.09 18.49 36.52
C HIS A 27 1.09 19.65 36.52
N PRO A 28 -0.21 19.35 36.35
CA PRO A 28 -1.25 20.34 36.58
C PRO A 28 -1.29 20.67 38.08
N PHE A 29 -1.27 21.94 38.42
CA PHE A 29 -1.35 22.34 39.82
C PHE A 29 -2.70 22.01 40.44
N GLU A 30 -2.70 21.77 41.74
CA GLU A 30 -3.93 21.60 42.53
C GLU A 30 -3.75 22.37 43.83
N LEU A 31 -4.57 23.40 44.00
CA LEU A 31 -4.52 24.32 45.13
C LEU A 31 -5.83 24.26 45.91
N THR A 32 -5.74 24.08 47.21
CA THR A 32 -6.85 24.17 48.14
C THR A 32 -6.84 25.55 48.80
N VAL A 33 -7.81 26.37 48.45
CA VAL A 33 -7.97 27.73 48.98
C VAL A 33 -9.13 27.73 49.97
N THR A 34 -8.86 28.14 51.20
CA THR A 34 -9.89 28.31 52.23
C THR A 34 -10.20 29.78 52.41
N LEU A 35 -11.47 30.15 52.20
CA LEU A 35 -11.99 31.50 52.36
C LEU A 35 -13.03 31.57 53.48
N LEU A 36 -13.14 32.74 54.12
CA LEU A 36 -14.10 33.03 55.19
C LEU A 36 -15.16 34.00 54.70
N GLY A 37 -16.44 33.66 54.90
CA GLY A 37 -17.58 34.56 54.72
C GLY A 37 -18.30 34.82 56.04
N PRO A 38 -18.89 36.02 56.25
CA PRO A 38 -19.68 36.32 57.44
C PRO A 38 -20.93 35.43 57.56
N ASP A 39 -21.48 34.96 56.43
CA ASP A 39 -22.53 33.96 56.35
C ASP A 39 -22.46 33.13 55.07
N ALA A 40 -23.20 32.02 55.00
CA ALA A 40 -23.15 31.07 53.91
C ALA A 40 -24.00 31.50 52.68
N ARG A 41 -23.87 32.77 52.25
CA ARG A 41 -24.66 33.34 51.14
C ARG A 41 -24.09 33.11 49.74
N ALA A 42 -22.79 32.82 49.63
CA ALA A 42 -22.17 32.59 48.33
C ALA A 42 -22.76 31.34 47.65
N ASP A 43 -23.23 31.51 46.41
CA ASP A 43 -23.78 30.42 45.61
C ASP A 43 -22.64 29.51 45.14
N ARG A 44 -22.57 28.33 45.76
CA ARG A 44 -21.56 27.31 45.50
C ARG A 44 -21.57 26.83 44.06
N HIS A 45 -22.73 26.73 43.43
CA HIS A 45 -22.84 26.27 42.05
C HIS A 45 -22.30 27.35 41.09
N ALA A 46 -22.64 28.62 41.34
CA ALA A 46 -22.13 29.74 40.55
C ALA A 46 -20.61 29.97 40.67
N LEU A 47 -19.97 29.45 41.73
CA LEU A 47 -18.51 29.49 41.89
C LEU A 47 -17.78 28.46 41.02
N LEU A 48 -18.41 27.33 40.67
CA LEU A 48 -17.76 26.28 39.87
C LEU A 48 -17.44 26.79 38.46
N GLY A 49 -16.23 26.51 37.98
CA GLY A 49 -15.71 26.95 36.69
C GLY A 49 -15.28 28.43 36.62
N GLN A 50 -15.50 29.20 37.69
CA GLN A 50 -15.07 30.60 37.76
C GLN A 50 -13.57 30.72 38.07
N PRO A 51 -12.90 31.78 37.59
CA PRO A 51 -11.52 32.05 37.95
C PRO A 51 -11.40 32.50 39.41
N LEU A 52 -10.30 32.10 40.05
CA LEU A 52 -9.84 32.62 41.33
C LEU A 52 -8.39 33.06 41.16
N THR A 53 -8.08 34.28 41.57
CA THR A 53 -6.70 34.78 41.67
C THR A 53 -6.37 35.10 43.12
N LEU A 54 -5.33 34.50 43.67
CA LEU A 54 -4.70 34.96 44.90
C LEU A 54 -3.66 36.03 44.59
N ASP A 55 -3.73 37.14 45.29
CA ASP A 55 -2.72 38.19 45.29
C ASP A 55 -1.88 38.03 46.55
N ILE A 56 -0.60 37.69 46.35
CA ILE A 56 0.38 37.42 47.40
C ILE A 56 1.38 38.59 47.42
N PRO A 57 1.27 39.52 48.38
CA PRO A 57 2.24 40.60 48.54
C PRO A 57 3.61 40.03 48.93
N THR A 58 4.66 40.37 48.17
CA THR A 58 6.01 39.84 48.43
C THR A 58 6.85 40.74 49.34
N GLY A 59 6.36 41.94 49.69
CA GLY A 59 7.07 42.89 50.55
C GLY A 59 8.32 43.55 49.94
N ARG A 60 8.79 43.11 48.76
CA ARG A 60 9.92 43.70 48.04
C ARG A 60 9.46 44.75 47.03
N PHE A 61 10.06 45.95 47.09
CA PHE A 61 9.72 47.08 46.23
C PHE A 61 9.83 46.77 44.73
N LEU A 62 10.81 45.94 44.33
CA LEU A 62 11.06 45.56 42.92
C LEU A 62 10.29 44.31 42.47
N ALA A 63 9.72 43.54 43.40
CA ALA A 63 9.08 42.25 43.15
C ALA A 63 7.58 42.38 42.81
N GLY A 64 6.91 43.40 43.33
CA GLY A 64 5.47 43.56 43.16
C GLY A 64 4.64 42.46 43.85
N THR A 65 3.44 42.20 43.35
CA THR A 65 2.52 41.18 43.88
C THR A 65 2.65 39.91 43.06
N ARG A 66 2.84 38.76 43.72
CA ARG A 66 2.79 37.46 43.07
C ARG A 66 1.33 37.03 42.92
N HIS A 67 0.98 36.48 41.77
CA HIS A 67 -0.36 35.96 41.53
C HIS A 67 -0.35 34.44 41.52
N LEU A 68 -1.43 33.82 42.02
CA LEU A 68 -1.79 32.42 41.74
C LEU A 68 -3.20 32.40 41.19
N ASN A 69 -3.32 32.15 39.89
CA ASN A 69 -4.58 32.13 39.15
C ASN A 69 -4.95 30.71 38.71
N GLY A 70 -6.22 30.32 38.87
CA GLY A 70 -6.77 29.08 38.33
C GLY A 70 -8.29 29.05 38.32
N LYS A 71 -8.88 27.89 38.03
CA LYS A 71 -10.33 27.66 37.96
C LYS A 71 -10.81 26.86 39.16
N ILE A 72 -11.92 27.29 39.76
CA ILE A 72 -12.56 26.58 40.87
C ILE A 72 -13.26 25.32 40.33
N THR A 73 -12.78 24.13 40.70
CA THR A 73 -13.34 22.84 40.24
C THR A 73 -14.11 22.09 41.32
N ARG A 74 -13.95 22.48 42.58
CA ARG A 74 -14.72 21.94 43.72
C ARG A 74 -14.96 23.03 44.76
N VAL A 75 -16.14 23.01 45.36
CA VAL A 75 -16.53 23.90 46.45
C VAL A 75 -17.11 23.06 47.59
N ALA A 76 -16.53 23.18 48.78
CA ALA A 76 -17.08 22.65 50.02
C ALA A 76 -17.33 23.79 51.00
N VAL A 77 -18.38 23.67 51.82
CA VAL A 77 -18.73 24.69 52.82
C VAL A 77 -19.09 24.02 54.13
N HIS A 78 -18.49 24.50 55.22
CA HIS A 78 -18.89 24.16 56.59
C HIS A 78 -19.01 25.41 57.45
N SER A 79 -19.61 25.29 58.63
CA SER A 79 -19.60 26.35 59.64
C SER A 79 -18.48 26.11 60.64
N GLU A 80 -17.75 27.16 61.00
CA GLU A 80 -16.70 27.10 62.01
C GLU A 80 -16.80 28.32 62.91
N GLU A 81 -16.65 28.13 64.21
CA GLU A 81 -16.61 29.22 65.19
C GLU A 81 -15.16 29.61 65.43
N LEU A 82 -14.79 30.84 65.05
CA LEU A 82 -13.44 31.37 65.16
C LEU A 82 -13.47 32.65 66.00
N GLY A 83 -12.82 32.63 67.17
CA GLY A 83 -12.76 33.80 68.06
C GLY A 83 -14.12 34.33 68.51
N GLY A 84 -15.10 33.44 68.75
CA GLY A 84 -16.47 33.80 69.16
C GLY A 84 -17.37 34.32 68.04
N THR A 85 -16.91 34.34 66.79
CA THR A 85 -17.71 34.66 65.60
C THR A 85 -17.90 33.40 64.75
N ARG A 86 -19.14 33.12 64.34
CA ARG A 86 -19.45 32.00 63.44
C ARG A 86 -19.20 32.43 62.00
N TYR A 87 -18.26 31.78 61.32
CA TYR A 87 -17.97 31.98 59.90
C TYR A 87 -18.54 30.84 59.05
N ALA A 88 -18.88 31.15 57.81
CA ALA A 88 -18.99 30.16 56.75
C ALA A 88 -17.62 29.97 56.10
N VAL A 89 -17.07 28.76 56.20
CA VAL A 89 -15.75 28.41 55.68
C VAL A 89 -15.94 27.75 54.32
N TYR A 90 -15.36 28.35 53.28
CA TYR A 90 -15.40 27.86 51.91
C TYR A 90 -14.05 27.24 51.55
N THR A 91 -14.03 25.93 51.32
CA THR A 91 -12.84 25.22 50.82
C THR A 91 -12.99 24.99 49.32
N LEU A 92 -12.14 25.64 48.53
CA LEU A 92 -12.15 25.64 47.08
C LEU A 92 -10.96 24.82 46.56
N THR A 93 -11.20 23.86 45.66
CA THR A 93 -10.12 23.26 44.85
C THR A 93 -9.97 24.08 43.58
N VAL A 94 -8.76 24.55 43.31
CA VAL A 94 -8.38 25.42 42.20
C VAL A 94 -7.35 24.68 41.34
N GLU A 95 -7.69 24.47 40.07
CA GLU A 95 -6.90 23.73 39.07
C GLU A 95 -6.61 24.61 37.84
N PRO A 96 -5.61 24.27 37.00
CA PRO A 96 -5.41 24.96 35.72
C PRO A 96 -6.53 24.66 34.74
N ASP A 97 -6.57 25.39 33.62
CA ASP A 97 -7.47 25.15 32.48
C ASP A 97 -7.30 23.75 31.85
N LEU A 98 -6.31 22.94 32.28
CA LEU A 98 -6.16 21.52 31.95
C LEU A 98 -7.18 20.59 32.65
N TRP A 99 -7.92 21.08 33.64
CA TRP A 99 -8.84 20.24 34.42
C TRP A 99 -9.89 19.46 33.59
N PRO A 100 -10.43 19.95 32.46
CA PRO A 100 -11.33 19.16 31.62
C PRO A 100 -10.60 18.00 30.94
N MET A 101 -9.34 18.22 30.52
CA MET A 101 -8.49 17.21 29.87
C MET A 101 -8.09 16.07 30.80
N LYS A 102 -8.21 16.24 32.12
CA LYS A 102 -8.08 15.15 33.11
C LYS A 102 -9.30 14.23 33.14
N ARG A 103 -10.45 14.73 32.70
CA ARG A 103 -11.78 14.13 32.91
C ARG A 103 -12.41 13.63 31.62
N ASP A 104 -11.84 13.98 30.46
CA ASP A 104 -12.25 13.44 29.19
C ASP A 104 -11.61 12.08 28.91
N ARG A 105 -12.08 11.43 27.86
CA ARG A 105 -11.52 10.17 27.35
C ARG A 105 -11.89 10.03 25.89
N ASN A 106 -10.90 9.85 25.02
CA ASN A 106 -11.15 9.93 23.57
C ASN A 106 -10.39 8.88 22.75
N LEU A 107 -10.76 8.80 21.48
CA LEU A 107 -10.26 7.90 20.45
C LEU A 107 -10.07 8.71 19.16
N ARG A 108 -8.84 9.11 18.85
CA ARG A 108 -8.52 10.04 17.76
C ARG A 108 -7.25 9.63 17.02
N ILE A 109 -7.20 9.94 15.73
CA ILE A 109 -6.08 9.66 14.85
C ILE A 109 -5.50 10.99 14.36
N PHE A 110 -4.20 11.18 14.59
CA PHE A 110 -3.42 12.31 14.10
C PHE A 110 -2.42 11.80 13.05
N GLN A 111 -2.37 12.48 11.90
CA GLN A 111 -1.55 12.08 10.75
C GLN A 111 -0.82 13.29 10.18
N GLY A 112 0.45 13.12 9.84
CA GLY A 112 1.26 14.16 9.21
C GLY A 112 1.44 15.40 10.11
N GLN A 113 1.52 15.18 11.43
CA GLN A 113 1.67 16.25 12.41
C GLN A 113 2.82 15.96 13.36
N THR A 114 3.50 17.01 13.81
CA THR A 114 4.47 16.93 14.91
C THR A 114 3.76 16.80 16.25
N ALA A 115 4.44 16.25 17.27
CA ALA A 115 3.88 16.19 18.62
C ALA A 115 3.46 17.58 19.15
N VAL A 116 4.23 18.62 18.85
CA VAL A 116 3.92 20.00 19.24
C VAL A 116 2.63 20.50 18.59
N GLN A 117 2.41 20.23 17.30
CA GLN A 117 1.15 20.57 16.63
C GLN A 117 -0.06 19.85 17.24
N ILE A 118 0.09 18.55 17.56
CA ILE A 118 -0.95 17.77 18.24
C ILE A 118 -1.27 18.36 19.61
N ILE A 119 -0.23 18.68 20.40
CA ILE A 119 -0.37 19.30 21.72
C ILE A 119 -1.11 20.64 21.60
N HIS A 120 -0.71 21.53 20.69
CA HIS A 120 -1.40 22.80 20.49
C HIS A 120 -2.85 22.64 20.06
N GLN A 121 -3.13 21.71 19.14
CA GLN A 121 -4.50 21.43 18.69
C GLN A 121 -5.39 21.11 19.89
N LEU A 122 -4.95 20.18 20.74
CA LEU A 122 -5.71 19.76 21.92
C LEU A 122 -5.81 20.86 22.98
N LEU A 123 -4.72 21.56 23.29
CA LEU A 123 -4.75 22.67 24.25
C LEU A 123 -5.70 23.79 23.78
N ALA A 124 -5.74 24.08 22.49
CA ALA A 124 -6.64 25.07 21.91
C ALA A 124 -8.12 24.66 21.98
N GLU A 125 -8.44 23.37 21.76
CA GLU A 125 -9.81 22.83 21.91
C GLU A 125 -10.38 23.09 23.32
N TYR A 126 -9.52 23.10 24.35
CA TYR A 126 -9.89 23.35 25.75
C TYR A 126 -9.65 24.78 26.22
N GLY A 127 -9.22 25.69 25.34
CA GLY A 127 -9.02 27.12 25.66
C GLY A 127 -7.80 27.42 26.53
N VAL A 128 -6.85 26.49 26.64
CA VAL A 128 -5.64 26.66 27.45
C VAL A 128 -4.74 27.70 26.81
N GLN A 129 -4.27 28.67 27.61
CA GLN A 129 -3.32 29.68 27.15
C GLN A 129 -1.90 29.10 27.17
N VAL A 130 -1.19 29.17 26.04
CA VAL A 130 0.10 28.51 25.85
C VAL A 130 1.16 29.52 25.39
N GLU A 131 2.38 29.38 25.92
CA GLU A 131 3.59 30.09 25.49
C GLU A 131 4.68 29.08 25.14
N ASP A 132 5.24 29.15 23.92
CA ASP A 132 6.32 28.26 23.50
C ASP A 132 7.69 28.83 23.80
N ARG A 133 8.47 28.11 24.59
CA ARG A 133 9.91 28.31 24.78
C ARG A 133 10.71 27.11 24.30
N LEU A 134 10.22 26.47 23.25
CA LEU A 134 10.85 25.31 22.61
C LEU A 134 11.96 25.76 21.64
N LYS A 135 13.12 25.10 21.68
CA LYS A 135 14.25 25.34 20.77
C LYS A 135 14.55 24.16 19.86
N ALA A 136 14.15 22.94 20.26
CA ALA A 136 14.38 21.74 19.49
C ALA A 136 13.48 21.66 18.24
N ARG A 137 13.87 20.79 17.31
CA ARG A 137 13.00 20.34 16.21
C ARG A 137 12.33 19.03 16.58
N TYR A 138 11.09 18.86 16.13
CA TYR A 138 10.25 17.71 16.42
C TYR A 138 9.90 16.99 15.12
N ARG A 139 9.92 15.65 15.15
CA ARG A 139 9.60 14.86 13.96
C ARG A 139 8.13 14.97 13.62
N GLU A 140 7.82 14.77 12.35
CA GLU A 140 6.45 14.58 11.90
C GLU A 140 6.05 13.11 12.10
N TRP A 141 4.92 12.88 12.76
CA TRP A 141 4.37 11.54 12.96
C TRP A 141 3.49 11.17 11.76
N GLU A 142 3.86 10.11 11.04
CA GLU A 142 3.03 9.55 9.96
C GLU A 142 1.65 9.12 10.50
N TYR A 143 1.64 8.57 11.72
CA TYR A 143 0.45 8.07 12.39
C TYR A 143 0.64 8.09 13.91
N CYS A 144 -0.26 8.75 14.64
CA CYS A 144 -0.27 8.80 16.10
C CYS A 144 -1.71 8.76 16.61
N VAL A 145 -2.01 7.88 17.55
CA VAL A 145 -3.38 7.59 18.00
C VAL A 145 -3.51 7.92 19.48
N GLN A 146 -4.52 8.73 19.82
CA GLN A 146 -5.05 8.81 21.19
C GLN A 146 -6.01 7.64 21.36
N TYR A 147 -5.73 6.70 22.27
CA TYR A 147 -6.49 5.46 22.37
C TYR A 147 -7.02 5.17 23.77
N GLN A 148 -8.30 5.45 24.00
CA GLN A 148 -8.99 5.23 25.27
C GLN A 148 -8.27 5.82 26.49
N GLU A 149 -7.67 7.00 26.30
CA GLU A 149 -6.95 7.74 27.33
C GLU A 149 -7.49 9.18 27.39
N SER A 150 -7.23 9.86 28.50
CA SER A 150 -7.59 11.27 28.63
C SER A 150 -6.73 12.13 27.70
N SER A 151 -7.20 13.31 27.31
CA SER A 151 -6.39 14.21 26.49
C SER A 151 -5.16 14.70 27.24
N LEU A 152 -5.20 14.78 28.59
CA LEU A 152 -4.02 15.10 29.39
C LEU A 152 -2.97 13.98 29.34
N ASP A 153 -3.37 12.72 29.54
CA ASP A 153 -2.45 11.59 29.47
C ASP A 153 -1.80 11.51 28.09
N PHE A 154 -2.61 11.71 27.04
CA PHE A 154 -2.13 11.69 25.66
C PHE A 154 -1.05 12.73 25.39
N ILE A 155 -1.27 14.00 25.75
CA ILE A 155 -0.24 15.03 25.57
C ILE A 155 0.95 14.80 26.51
N SER A 156 0.72 14.25 27.71
CA SER A 156 1.80 14.02 28.69
C SER A 156 2.78 12.97 28.21
N ARG A 157 2.32 11.80 27.73
CA ARG A 157 3.22 10.78 27.18
C ARG A 157 3.95 11.24 25.91
N LEU A 158 3.33 12.12 25.10
CA LEU A 158 3.99 12.71 23.94
C LEU A 158 5.08 13.69 24.36
N MET A 159 4.80 14.54 25.35
CA MET A 159 5.78 15.46 25.92
C MET A 159 6.95 14.70 26.56
N GLU A 160 6.68 13.68 27.35
CA GLU A 160 7.68 12.80 27.96
C GLU A 160 8.60 12.14 26.92
N LEU A 161 8.05 11.60 25.83
CA LEU A 161 8.84 11.00 24.75
C LEU A 161 9.70 12.04 24.01
N GLU A 162 9.12 13.20 23.69
CA GLU A 162 9.79 14.24 22.90
C GLU A 162 10.75 15.11 23.73
N GLY A 163 10.74 14.95 25.06
CA GLY A 163 11.53 15.71 26.01
C GLY A 163 10.94 17.07 26.37
N ILE A 164 9.67 17.32 26.04
CA ILE A 164 8.97 18.55 26.38
C ILE A 164 8.49 18.45 27.83
N TYR A 165 8.51 19.56 28.54
CA TYR A 165 7.85 19.72 29.83
C TYR A 165 7.15 21.07 29.88
N TYR A 166 6.32 21.26 30.89
CA TYR A 166 5.57 22.50 31.05
C TYR A 166 5.53 22.98 32.50
N TRP A 167 5.20 24.25 32.66
CA TRP A 167 4.94 24.89 33.95
C TRP A 167 3.97 26.04 33.77
N PHE A 168 3.48 26.61 34.88
CA PHE A 168 2.49 27.67 34.83
C PHE A 168 3.09 29.01 35.24
N ARG A 169 2.90 30.00 34.38
CA ARG A 169 3.16 31.39 34.68
C ARG A 169 1.84 32.07 35.03
N HIS A 170 1.71 32.49 36.28
CA HIS A 170 0.50 33.14 36.76
C HIS A 170 0.58 34.65 36.59
N GLU A 171 -0.48 35.22 36.03
CA GLU A 171 -0.69 36.65 35.86
C GLU A 171 -1.91 37.09 36.68
N SER A 172 -2.21 38.39 36.68
CA SER A 172 -3.26 38.95 37.54
C SER A 172 -4.67 38.47 37.21
N ASP A 173 -4.92 38.03 35.99
CA ASP A 173 -6.24 37.69 35.44
C ASP A 173 -6.27 36.33 34.72
N ARG A 174 -5.11 35.68 34.55
CA ARG A 174 -4.96 34.40 33.84
C ARG A 174 -3.73 33.63 34.31
N HIS A 175 -3.61 32.39 33.85
CA HIS A 175 -2.40 31.60 33.94
C HIS A 175 -2.04 31.09 32.54
N VAL A 176 -0.74 31.00 32.25
CA VAL A 176 -0.21 30.59 30.94
C VAL A 176 0.63 29.34 31.13
N MET A 177 0.31 28.29 30.38
CA MET A 177 1.12 27.07 30.31
C MET A 177 2.33 27.35 29.41
N VAL A 178 3.53 27.27 29.97
CA VAL A 178 4.78 27.52 29.24
C VAL A 178 5.38 26.17 28.85
N LEU A 179 5.46 25.88 27.56
CA LEU A 179 6.14 24.69 27.04
C LEU A 179 7.64 24.96 26.94
N SER A 180 8.48 24.04 27.43
CA SER A 180 9.94 24.22 27.52
C SER A 180 10.67 22.91 27.21
N ASP A 181 11.88 23.02 26.66
CA ASP A 181 12.73 21.87 26.31
C ASP A 181 14.23 22.08 26.62
N GLY A 182 14.58 23.13 27.36
CA GLY A 182 15.98 23.41 27.71
C GLY A 182 16.14 24.46 28.83
N PRO A 183 17.31 24.53 29.49
CA PRO A 183 17.58 25.47 30.58
C PRO A 183 17.37 26.95 30.23
N GLU A 184 17.61 27.32 28.98
CA GLU A 184 17.44 28.68 28.45
C GLU A 184 15.99 29.18 28.45
N ALA A 185 15.01 28.29 28.65
CA ALA A 185 13.61 28.65 28.79
C ALA A 185 13.29 29.29 30.15
N HIS A 186 14.20 29.19 31.13
CA HIS A 186 13.99 29.62 32.50
C HIS A 186 14.72 30.91 32.85
N GLY A 187 14.16 31.63 33.82
CA GLY A 187 14.76 32.83 34.39
C GLY A 187 14.29 33.04 35.82
N PRO A 188 14.91 33.98 36.56
CA PRO A 188 14.51 34.25 37.92
C PRO A 188 13.17 34.96 37.99
N TRP A 189 12.45 34.74 39.08
CA TRP A 189 11.27 35.54 39.38
C TRP A 189 11.75 36.95 39.81
N PRO A 190 11.20 38.04 39.25
CA PRO A 190 11.75 39.39 39.45
C PRO A 190 11.91 39.79 40.92
N GLY A 191 13.10 40.20 41.34
CA GLY A 191 13.40 40.55 42.73
C GLY A 191 13.72 39.37 43.64
N TYR A 192 13.73 38.13 43.12
CA TYR A 192 14.17 36.90 43.80
C TYR A 192 15.31 36.21 43.03
N GLU A 193 16.15 36.99 42.34
CA GLU A 193 17.34 36.49 41.64
C GLU A 193 18.31 35.78 42.60
N THR A 194 18.35 36.26 43.84
CA THR A 194 19.11 35.66 44.94
C THR A 194 18.22 35.46 46.16
N ILE A 195 18.36 34.30 46.80
CA ILE A 195 17.64 33.95 48.03
C ILE A 195 18.66 33.47 49.06
N PRO A 196 18.80 34.16 50.22
CA PRO A 196 19.72 33.73 51.25
C PRO A 196 19.14 32.55 52.05
N TYR A 197 20.04 31.66 52.48
CA TYR A 197 19.78 30.73 53.57
C TYR A 197 20.01 31.43 54.91
N HIS A 198 19.02 31.34 55.79
CA HIS A 198 19.08 31.92 57.13
C HIS A 198 19.28 30.83 58.17
N VAL A 199 20.36 30.94 58.94
CA VAL A 199 20.59 30.08 60.10
C VAL A 199 19.74 30.59 61.27
N THR A 200 18.72 29.82 61.67
CA THR A 200 17.97 30.12 62.89
C THR A 200 18.74 29.54 64.08
N GLY A 201 19.38 30.39 64.89
CA GLY A 201 19.97 29.97 66.16
C GLY A 201 18.90 29.41 67.11
N SER A 202 19.27 28.54 68.06
CA SER A 202 18.33 27.98 69.04
C SER A 202 17.57 29.11 69.77
N GLY A 203 16.24 29.16 69.60
CA GLY A 203 15.35 30.16 70.21
C GLY A 203 15.29 31.53 69.51
N GLY A 204 15.93 31.70 68.35
CA GLY A 204 15.86 32.94 67.55
C GLY A 204 14.67 32.98 66.58
N VAL A 205 14.20 34.19 66.24
CA VAL A 205 13.22 34.44 65.17
C VAL A 205 13.91 35.26 64.08
N THR A 206 13.85 34.80 62.83
CA THR A 206 14.36 35.55 61.68
C THR A 206 13.21 36.31 61.03
N SER A 207 13.30 37.64 60.96
CA SER A 207 12.28 38.50 60.35
C SER A 207 12.46 38.72 58.85
N GLN A 208 13.54 38.19 58.26
CA GLN A 208 13.82 38.28 56.82
C GLN A 208 13.36 37.00 56.11
N GLU A 209 12.81 37.16 54.92
CA GLU A 209 12.49 36.01 54.08
C GLU A 209 13.75 35.31 53.56
N GLY A 210 13.66 33.99 53.37
CA GLY A 210 14.75 33.19 52.83
C GLY A 210 14.50 31.69 52.95
N VAL A 211 15.55 30.91 52.69
CA VAL A 211 15.55 29.46 52.90
C VAL A 211 15.94 29.17 54.35
N SER A 212 15.21 28.27 55.01
CA SER A 212 15.41 27.89 56.42
C SER A 212 15.86 26.44 56.59
N HIS A 213 15.60 25.60 55.58
CA HIS A 213 16.02 24.21 55.53
C HIS A 213 16.48 23.87 54.12
N TRP A 214 17.57 23.10 54.02
CA TRP A 214 18.19 22.68 52.78
C TRP A 214 18.76 21.28 52.94
N ALA A 215 18.32 20.35 52.10
CA ALA A 215 18.65 18.94 52.17
C ALA A 215 18.95 18.39 50.77
N ALA A 216 20.22 18.37 50.40
CA ALA A 216 20.68 17.78 49.15
C ALA A 216 20.48 16.25 49.15
N GLU A 217 19.95 15.71 48.06
CA GLU A 217 19.65 14.29 47.87
C GLU A 217 20.29 13.81 46.56
N ASP A 218 21.18 12.82 46.66
CA ASP A 218 21.74 12.13 45.50
C ASP A 218 21.15 10.71 45.38
N ARG A 219 20.77 10.30 44.16
CA ARG A 219 20.16 9.01 43.89
C ARG A 219 20.90 8.25 42.80
N VAL A 220 21.13 6.95 43.03
CA VAL A 220 21.72 6.08 42.00
C VAL A 220 20.73 5.89 40.86
N THR A 221 21.19 6.11 39.63
CA THR A 221 20.44 5.87 38.39
C THR A 221 21.18 4.85 37.51
N PRO A 222 20.47 4.18 36.56
CA PRO A 222 21.11 3.25 35.64
C PRO A 222 22.21 3.89 34.80
N GLY A 223 23.23 3.11 34.41
CA GLY A 223 24.43 3.62 33.74
C GLY A 223 24.38 3.59 32.21
N ILE A 224 23.40 2.92 31.60
CA ILE A 224 23.17 2.92 30.15
C ILE A 224 21.68 2.75 29.82
N CYS A 225 21.20 3.60 28.91
CA CYS A 225 19.88 3.50 28.30
C CYS A 225 20.05 2.96 26.89
N SER A 226 19.27 1.95 26.51
CA SER A 226 19.26 1.44 25.15
C SER A 226 17.84 1.19 24.66
N ILE A 227 17.61 1.49 23.39
CA ILE A 227 16.32 1.32 22.71
C ILE A 227 16.55 0.77 21.32
N ASP A 228 15.59 -0.01 20.83
CA ASP A 228 15.63 -0.56 19.48
C ASP A 228 14.25 -0.56 18.83
N ASP A 229 14.20 -0.68 17.51
CA ASP A 229 12.96 -0.74 16.75
C ASP A 229 13.12 -1.53 15.44
N TYR A 230 12.02 -1.75 14.71
CA TYR A 230 12.03 -2.41 13.41
C TYR A 230 11.20 -1.64 12.39
N ASP A 231 11.83 -1.28 11.26
CA ASP A 231 11.16 -0.75 10.08
C ASP A 231 11.20 -1.77 8.93
N PHE A 232 10.03 -2.26 8.52
CA PHE A 232 9.90 -3.20 7.40
C PHE A 232 10.36 -2.62 6.05
N ARG A 233 10.43 -1.28 5.92
CA ARG A 233 10.95 -0.60 4.72
C ARG A 233 12.47 -0.71 4.64
N LYS A 234 13.14 -0.94 5.77
CA LYS A 234 14.59 -1.08 5.93
C LYS A 234 14.90 -2.30 6.82
N PRO A 235 14.52 -3.53 6.42
CA PRO A 235 14.44 -4.69 7.33
C PRO A 235 15.80 -5.14 7.90
N ASN A 236 16.91 -4.73 7.29
CA ASN A 236 18.27 -5.03 7.72
C ASN A 236 18.98 -3.82 8.37
N ALA A 237 18.27 -2.70 8.59
CA ALA A 237 18.85 -1.55 9.26
C ALA A 237 19.07 -1.87 10.74
N TRP A 238 20.26 -1.54 11.23
CA TRP A 238 20.59 -1.65 12.65
C TRP A 238 20.04 -0.45 13.40
N LEU A 239 18.86 -0.55 14.03
CA LEU A 239 18.21 0.60 14.65
C LEU A 239 18.59 0.83 16.12
N LEU A 240 19.27 -0.11 16.78
CA LEU A 240 19.66 0.01 18.20
C LEU A 240 20.40 1.33 18.48
N GLN A 241 19.87 2.09 19.42
CA GLN A 241 20.48 3.31 19.97
C GLN A 241 20.78 3.10 21.44
N ALA A 242 21.99 3.46 21.87
CA ALA A 242 22.41 3.34 23.26
C ALA A 242 23.19 4.58 23.69
N ARG A 243 22.97 5.02 24.94
CA ARG A 243 23.64 6.19 25.52
C ARG A 243 24.01 5.91 26.96
N GLN A 244 25.27 6.18 27.30
CA GLN A 244 25.75 6.09 28.68
C GLN A 244 25.21 7.25 29.51
N ASN A 245 24.87 6.97 30.76
CA ASN A 245 24.54 7.98 31.75
C ASN A 245 25.81 8.34 32.55
N PRO A 246 26.40 9.53 32.35
CA PRO A 246 27.62 9.93 33.04
C PRO A 246 27.41 10.19 34.53
N ALA A 247 26.16 10.43 34.97
CA ALA A 247 25.84 10.67 36.38
C ALA A 247 25.78 9.37 37.20
N ALA A 248 25.73 8.20 36.56
CA ALA A 248 25.72 6.94 37.29
C ALA A 248 27.08 6.68 37.99
N PRO A 249 27.11 6.06 39.17
CA PRO A 249 28.36 5.72 39.86
C PRO A 249 29.29 4.81 39.05
N GLN A 250 28.73 4.00 38.15
CA GLN A 250 29.46 3.16 37.20
C GLN A 250 28.88 3.35 35.79
N PRO A 251 29.30 4.40 35.06
CA PRO A 251 28.81 4.67 33.71
C PRO A 251 29.03 3.48 32.79
N GLY A 252 28.04 3.17 31.94
CA GLY A 252 28.08 2.01 31.04
C GLY A 252 27.79 0.65 31.69
N ARG A 253 27.44 0.61 32.99
CA ARG A 253 27.00 -0.60 33.70
C ARG A 253 25.53 -0.48 34.11
N THR A 254 24.84 -1.61 34.25
CA THR A 254 23.39 -1.67 34.51
C THR A 254 22.59 -1.02 33.39
N GLU A 255 22.27 -1.84 32.39
CA GLU A 255 21.49 -1.44 31.22
C GLU A 255 19.99 -1.52 31.49
N VAL A 256 19.28 -0.46 31.08
CA VAL A 256 17.84 -0.51 30.85
C VAL A 256 17.62 -0.49 29.34
N TYR A 257 17.15 -1.63 28.82
CA TYR A 257 16.78 -1.83 27.43
C TYR A 257 15.26 -1.76 27.27
N GLU A 258 14.78 -0.91 26.36
CA GLU A 258 13.34 -0.78 26.07
C GLU A 258 13.00 -1.11 24.62
N TRP A 259 11.91 -1.86 24.45
CA TRP A 259 11.34 -2.22 23.15
C TRP A 259 9.81 -2.09 23.16
N PRO A 260 9.19 -1.49 22.12
CA PRO A 260 9.82 -0.80 21.00
C PRO A 260 10.22 0.64 21.36
N GLY A 261 11.24 1.17 20.68
CA GLY A 261 11.75 2.54 20.88
C GLY A 261 10.87 3.65 20.29
N ARG A 262 9.89 3.31 19.44
CA ARG A 262 8.93 4.20 18.77
C ARG A 262 9.57 5.11 17.73
N TYR A 263 10.50 4.61 16.93
CA TYR A 263 11.15 5.39 15.85
C TYR A 263 11.46 4.56 14.61
N VAL A 264 11.70 5.26 13.51
CA VAL A 264 12.04 4.64 12.21
C VAL A 264 13.32 5.21 11.60
N GLU A 265 13.83 6.32 12.15
CA GLU A 265 15.10 6.94 11.77
C GLU A 265 16.08 6.99 12.95
N HIS A 266 17.37 6.86 12.66
CA HIS A 266 18.43 6.90 13.68
C HIS A 266 18.44 8.17 14.53
N ALA A 267 18.28 9.34 13.90
CA ALA A 267 18.32 10.63 14.58
C ALA A 267 17.19 10.79 15.62
N GLU A 268 16.04 10.15 15.37
CA GLU A 268 14.92 10.10 16.32
C GLU A 268 15.26 9.22 17.52
N GLY A 269 15.80 8.02 17.27
CA GLY A 269 16.27 7.12 18.33
C GLY A 269 17.37 7.76 19.20
N GLU A 270 18.33 8.46 18.59
CA GLU A 270 19.37 9.21 19.31
C GLU A 270 18.78 10.32 20.20
N LYS A 271 17.71 10.98 19.73
CA LYS A 271 16.96 11.96 20.54
C LYS A 271 16.27 11.28 21.72
N TYR A 272 15.54 10.20 21.50
CA TYR A 272 14.74 9.56 22.55
C TYR A 272 15.59 8.86 23.61
N VAL A 273 16.73 8.25 23.25
CA VAL A 273 17.66 7.71 24.23
C VAL A 273 18.35 8.82 25.04
N ARG A 274 18.61 9.98 24.42
CA ARG A 274 19.11 11.18 25.11
C ARG A 274 18.10 11.72 26.11
N VAL A 275 16.83 11.85 25.74
CA VAL A 275 15.76 12.33 26.65
C VAL A 275 15.66 11.43 27.89
N ARG A 276 15.66 10.10 27.72
CA ARG A 276 15.66 9.13 28.83
C ARG A 276 16.90 9.28 29.74
N GLN A 277 18.08 9.41 29.14
CA GLN A 277 19.32 9.60 29.88
C GLN A 277 19.34 10.94 30.65
N GLU A 278 18.87 12.03 30.04
CA GLU A 278 18.75 13.34 30.67
C GLU A 278 17.75 13.32 31.84
N ALA A 279 16.64 12.57 31.74
CA ALA A 279 15.70 12.38 32.84
C ALA A 279 16.37 11.71 34.06
N TRP A 280 17.19 10.67 33.83
CA TRP A 280 17.98 10.07 34.90
C TRP A 280 18.99 11.03 35.48
N GLN A 281 19.68 11.82 34.65
CA GLN A 281 20.62 12.84 35.12
C GLN A 281 19.93 13.90 35.97
N ALA A 282 18.72 14.34 35.60
CA ALA A 282 17.90 15.27 36.39
C ALA A 282 17.43 14.67 37.73
N SER A 283 17.16 13.36 37.78
CA SER A 283 16.80 12.66 39.02
C SER A 283 17.99 12.34 39.93
N HIS A 284 19.22 12.37 39.39
CA HIS A 284 20.42 11.98 40.11
C HIS A 284 20.75 12.92 41.27
N ARG A 285 20.61 14.24 41.07
CA ARG A 285 20.89 15.27 42.09
C ARG A 285 19.72 16.24 42.19
N GLN A 286 18.93 16.09 43.24
CA GLN A 286 17.82 16.98 43.56
C GLN A 286 17.94 17.43 45.01
N THR A 287 17.54 18.65 45.30
CA THR A 287 17.62 19.20 46.65
C THR A 287 16.24 19.60 47.14
N GLY A 288 15.86 19.08 48.31
CA GLY A 288 14.69 19.53 49.04
C GLY A 288 15.00 20.77 49.88
N GLY A 289 14.03 21.67 50.01
CA GLY A 289 14.16 22.83 50.88
C GLY A 289 12.84 23.31 51.44
N ARG A 290 12.94 24.16 52.46
CA ARG A 290 11.79 24.88 53.05
C ARG A 290 12.19 26.31 53.36
N GLY A 291 11.32 27.26 53.05
CA GLY A 291 11.58 28.67 53.26
C GLY A 291 10.32 29.51 53.29
N THR A 292 10.52 30.81 53.49
CA THR A 292 9.48 31.84 53.54
C THR A 292 9.53 32.77 52.32
N ALA A 293 10.52 32.58 51.43
CA ALA A 293 10.71 33.38 50.23
C ALA A 293 9.60 33.14 49.20
N LEU A 294 8.68 34.10 49.09
CA LEU A 294 7.44 33.97 48.30
C LEU A 294 7.66 33.93 46.77
N GLY A 295 8.86 34.24 46.28
CA GLY A 295 9.24 34.11 44.87
C GLY A 295 9.64 32.71 44.42
N ILE A 296 9.72 31.72 45.33
CA ILE A 296 10.00 30.33 44.96
C ILE A 296 8.77 29.73 44.26
N ALA A 297 8.93 29.43 42.96
CA ALA A 297 7.85 28.99 42.08
C ALA A 297 8.41 28.05 41.00
N PRO A 298 7.70 26.97 40.61
CA PRO A 298 8.19 26.06 39.57
C PRO A 298 8.43 26.76 38.24
N GLY A 299 9.48 26.35 37.54
CA GLY A 299 9.88 26.95 36.26
C GLY A 299 10.72 28.24 36.39
N TYR A 300 10.91 28.76 37.61
CA TYR A 300 11.81 29.88 37.87
C TYR A 300 13.12 29.43 38.50
N THR A 301 14.18 30.16 38.20
CA THR A 301 15.50 29.96 38.80
C THR A 301 15.78 30.92 39.94
N PHE A 302 16.69 30.57 40.85
CA PHE A 302 17.25 31.51 41.82
C PHE A 302 18.66 31.09 42.21
N THR A 303 19.46 32.03 42.69
CA THR A 303 20.79 31.73 43.25
C THR A 303 20.70 31.62 44.76
N LEU A 304 21.03 30.45 45.31
CA LEU A 304 21.12 30.25 46.77
C LEU A 304 22.42 30.85 47.30
N LEU A 305 22.31 31.67 48.35
CA LEU A 305 23.45 32.24 49.07
C LEU A 305 23.49 31.75 50.52
N ASN A 306 24.68 31.68 51.12
CA ASN A 306 24.92 31.26 52.50
C ASN A 306 24.43 29.84 52.82
N ALA A 307 24.42 28.94 51.83
CA ALA A 307 23.98 27.56 52.01
C ALA A 307 24.72 26.85 53.17
N PRO A 308 24.10 25.88 53.88
CA PRO A 308 24.73 25.15 54.97
C PRO A 308 26.06 24.49 54.59
N HIS A 309 26.16 24.04 53.34
CA HIS A 309 27.39 23.54 52.73
C HIS A 309 27.81 24.50 51.61
N ALA A 310 29.06 24.95 51.63
CA ALA A 310 29.55 25.95 50.68
C ALA A 310 29.38 25.54 49.21
N GLN A 311 29.48 24.24 48.90
CA GLN A 311 29.31 23.67 47.56
C GLN A 311 27.89 23.75 47.00
N ASP A 312 26.90 24.04 47.84
CA ASP A 312 25.50 24.18 47.45
C ASP A 312 25.11 25.64 47.17
N ASN A 313 26.06 26.57 47.22
CA ASN A 313 25.82 27.92 46.71
C ASN A 313 25.87 27.89 45.18
N GLY A 314 24.80 28.35 44.53
CA GLY A 314 24.70 28.27 43.08
C GLY A 314 23.29 28.56 42.57
N ALA A 315 23.13 28.50 41.25
CA ALA A 315 21.85 28.69 40.60
C ALA A 315 21.06 27.38 40.55
N TYR A 316 19.79 27.44 40.92
CA TYR A 316 18.89 26.31 41.00
C TYR A 316 17.60 26.58 40.22
N LEU A 317 17.09 25.56 39.53
CA LEU A 317 15.75 25.55 38.92
C LEU A 317 14.76 24.93 39.92
N THR A 318 13.67 25.63 40.19
CA THR A 318 12.57 25.10 41.01
C THR A 318 11.74 24.11 40.20
N LEU A 319 11.75 22.86 40.64
CA LEU A 319 10.99 21.76 40.04
C LEU A 319 9.58 21.66 40.63
N GLU A 320 9.45 21.96 41.93
CA GLU A 320 8.23 21.81 42.70
C GLU A 320 8.18 22.87 43.80
N ALA A 321 6.99 23.40 44.08
CA ALA A 321 6.70 24.21 45.25
C ALA A 321 5.37 23.76 45.87
N GLY A 322 5.41 23.43 47.15
CA GLY A 322 4.27 23.19 48.02
C GLY A 322 4.03 24.39 48.91
N TYR A 323 2.81 24.89 48.93
CA TYR A 323 2.40 26.09 49.66
C TYR A 323 1.68 25.71 50.94
N ARG A 324 2.03 26.39 52.03
CA ARG A 324 1.25 26.46 53.26
C ARG A 324 1.24 27.91 53.72
N LEU A 325 0.26 28.67 53.22
CA LEU A 325 0.08 30.08 53.54
C LEU A 325 -1.19 30.25 54.37
N GLU A 326 -1.09 30.84 55.56
CA GLU A 326 -2.21 31.14 56.45
C GLU A 326 -2.10 32.59 56.95
N GLU A 327 -3.19 33.35 56.83
CA GLU A 327 -3.30 34.69 57.37
C GLU A 327 -3.97 34.65 58.76
N ASN A 328 -3.57 35.56 59.66
CA ASN A 328 -4.17 35.66 60.98
C ASN A 328 -5.70 35.91 60.92
N ARG A 329 -6.44 35.50 61.96
CA ARG A 329 -7.91 35.59 61.93
C ARG A 329 -8.33 37.06 61.92
N TYR A 330 -9.37 37.42 61.16
CA TYR A 330 -9.96 38.77 61.11
C TYR A 330 -10.66 39.19 62.43
N ALA A 331 -10.26 38.60 63.56
CA ALA A 331 -10.74 38.87 64.91
C ALA A 331 -9.54 39.17 65.82
N SER A 332 -9.65 40.20 66.65
CA SER A 332 -8.60 40.61 67.60
C SER A 332 -8.44 39.56 68.70
N GLY A 333 -7.25 38.98 68.87
CA GLY A 333 -6.90 38.26 70.10
C GLY A 333 -5.99 37.04 69.97
N GLU A 334 -5.96 36.32 68.85
CA GLU A 334 -5.16 35.08 68.71
C GLU A 334 -5.05 34.62 67.24
N GLY A 335 -3.84 34.25 66.81
CA GLY A 335 -3.57 33.64 65.50
C GLY A 335 -2.20 34.02 64.93
N GLU A 336 -1.43 33.02 64.49
CA GLU A 336 -0.15 33.23 63.81
C GLU A 336 -0.35 33.30 62.28
N THR A 337 0.36 34.20 61.60
CA THR A 337 0.51 34.17 60.14
C THR A 337 1.60 33.17 59.78
N VAL A 338 1.31 32.23 58.88
CA VAL A 338 2.25 31.19 58.46
C VAL A 338 2.50 31.35 56.97
N HIS A 339 3.72 31.70 56.56
CA HIS A 339 4.10 31.73 55.15
C HIS A 339 5.22 30.73 54.90
N GLU A 340 4.86 29.55 54.42
CA GLU A 340 5.80 28.47 54.21
C GLU A 340 5.71 27.89 52.80
N ILE A 341 6.87 27.72 52.20
CA ILE A 341 7.05 27.06 50.92
C ILE A 341 8.05 25.92 51.10
N THR A 342 7.58 24.70 50.91
CA THR A 342 8.44 23.53 50.70
C THR A 342 8.73 23.41 49.22
N PHE A 343 9.95 23.11 48.81
CA PHE A 343 10.29 23.08 47.38
C PHE A 343 11.31 21.99 47.07
N ARG A 344 11.37 21.62 45.80
CA ARG A 344 12.41 20.76 45.25
C ARG A 344 13.08 21.46 44.08
N VAL A 345 14.40 21.41 44.04
CA VAL A 345 15.20 22.07 43.01
C VAL A 345 16.25 21.13 42.43
N GLN A 346 16.79 21.49 41.27
CA GLN A 346 18.01 20.92 40.70
C GLN A 346 18.95 22.06 40.28
N PRO A 347 20.26 21.82 40.08
CA PRO A 347 21.15 22.83 39.52
C PRO A 347 20.62 23.35 38.16
N ALA A 348 20.61 24.67 37.97
CA ALA A 348 19.96 25.29 36.81
C ALA A 348 20.60 24.92 35.46
N GLU A 349 21.87 24.48 35.45
CA GLU A 349 22.57 24.01 34.25
C GLU A 349 22.15 22.61 33.81
N VAL A 350 21.55 21.80 34.69
CA VAL A 350 21.10 20.45 34.37
C VAL A 350 19.80 20.56 33.58
N VAL A 351 19.77 19.93 32.41
CA VAL A 351 18.56 19.88 31.57
C VAL A 351 17.51 19.06 32.30
N TYR A 352 16.37 19.67 32.60
CA TYR A 352 15.22 18.94 33.12
C TYR A 352 14.54 18.14 31.99
N ARG A 353 14.27 16.87 32.27
CA ARG A 353 13.33 16.04 31.51
C ARG A 353 12.43 15.34 32.51
N LYS A 354 11.14 15.23 32.16
CA LYS A 354 10.20 14.41 32.91
C LYS A 354 10.48 12.94 32.60
N GLU A 355 10.50 12.11 33.64
CA GLU A 355 10.56 10.65 33.47
C GLU A 355 9.31 10.14 32.76
N ALA A 356 9.45 9.08 31.95
CA ALA A 356 8.34 8.48 31.21
C ALA A 356 7.42 7.70 32.16
N GLU A 357 6.53 8.42 32.84
CA GLU A 357 5.58 7.87 33.82
C GLU A 357 4.21 7.60 33.20
N THR A 358 3.81 8.39 32.20
CA THR A 358 2.49 8.26 31.59
C THR A 358 2.48 7.04 30.67
N PRO A 359 1.67 6.00 30.98
CA PRO A 359 1.71 4.76 30.24
C PRO A 359 1.22 4.96 28.81
N TRP A 360 1.93 4.38 27.85
CA TRP A 360 1.42 4.30 26.48
C TRP A 360 0.18 3.38 26.43
N PRO A 361 -0.90 3.77 25.74
CA PRO A 361 -2.09 2.96 25.64
C PRO A 361 -1.78 1.64 24.91
N LYS A 362 -2.51 0.59 25.27
CA LYS A 362 -2.44 -0.71 24.60
C LYS A 362 -3.82 -1.18 24.19
N THR A 363 -3.89 -1.82 23.04
CA THR A 363 -5.02 -2.63 22.63
C THR A 363 -4.91 -4.01 23.28
N HIS A 364 -6.06 -4.66 23.53
CA HIS A 364 -6.12 -5.97 24.19
C HIS A 364 -6.57 -7.10 23.24
N GLY A 365 -6.67 -6.82 21.95
CA GLY A 365 -7.08 -7.79 20.96
C GLY A 365 -7.36 -7.15 19.60
N PRO A 366 -7.57 -7.97 18.57
CA PRO A 366 -7.84 -7.49 17.23
C PRO A 366 -9.21 -6.81 17.16
N GLN A 367 -9.34 -5.89 16.22
CA GLN A 367 -10.55 -5.16 15.90
C GLN A 367 -10.91 -5.38 14.44
N THR A 368 -12.15 -5.10 14.06
CA THR A 368 -12.54 -5.04 12.65
C THR A 368 -12.48 -3.60 12.15
N ALA A 369 -12.10 -3.41 10.90
CA ALA A 369 -12.13 -2.12 10.23
C ALA A 369 -12.61 -2.28 8.79
N ARG A 370 -13.15 -1.21 8.20
CA ARG A 370 -13.55 -1.18 6.80
C ARG A 370 -12.41 -0.67 5.94
N VAL A 371 -12.08 -1.34 4.84
CA VAL A 371 -11.08 -0.86 3.88
C VAL A 371 -11.59 0.41 3.18
N THR A 372 -10.73 1.42 3.07
CA THR A 372 -11.04 2.70 2.42
C THR A 372 -10.08 3.00 1.27
N GLY A 373 -10.50 3.91 0.40
CA GLY A 373 -9.72 4.39 -0.74
C GLY A 373 -10.40 5.59 -1.41
N PRO A 374 -9.79 6.16 -2.46
CA PRO A 374 -10.35 7.27 -3.21
C PRO A 374 -11.73 6.96 -3.79
N ALA A 375 -12.55 7.99 -3.93
CA ALA A 375 -13.88 7.84 -4.52
C ALA A 375 -13.82 7.20 -5.91
N GLY A 376 -14.62 6.14 -6.11
CA GLY A 376 -14.70 5.40 -7.38
C GLY A 376 -13.67 4.29 -7.55
N GLU A 377 -12.67 4.17 -6.67
CA GLU A 377 -11.70 3.08 -6.74
C GLU A 377 -12.16 1.86 -5.94
N SER A 378 -12.19 0.69 -6.59
CA SER A 378 -12.51 -0.58 -5.95
C SER A 378 -11.30 -1.22 -5.26
N ILE A 379 -10.07 -0.79 -5.59
CA ILE A 379 -8.82 -1.32 -5.03
C ILE A 379 -7.87 -0.14 -4.81
N TYR A 380 -7.39 0.05 -3.58
CA TYR A 380 -6.41 1.07 -3.25
C TYR A 380 -5.27 0.48 -2.42
N THR A 381 -4.09 0.33 -3.04
CA THR A 381 -2.92 -0.31 -2.45
C THR A 381 -1.64 0.36 -2.89
N ASP A 382 -0.58 0.20 -2.11
CA ASP A 382 0.78 0.66 -2.46
C ASP A 382 1.71 -0.49 -2.90
N ARG A 383 2.99 -0.17 -3.14
CA ARG A 383 4.03 -1.12 -3.59
C ARG A 383 4.28 -2.30 -2.63
N TYR A 384 3.82 -2.20 -1.38
CA TYR A 384 3.99 -3.24 -0.36
C TYR A 384 2.72 -4.07 -0.16
N GLY A 385 1.67 -3.84 -0.95
CA GLY A 385 0.38 -4.51 -0.76
C GLY A 385 -0.37 -4.00 0.48
N ARG A 386 -0.06 -2.80 0.97
CA ARG A 386 -0.74 -2.19 2.13
C ARG A 386 -2.05 -1.57 1.68
N ILE A 387 -2.99 -1.46 2.60
CA ILE A 387 -4.29 -0.79 2.38
C ILE A 387 -4.49 0.33 3.39
N LYS A 388 -5.55 1.13 3.21
CA LYS A 388 -6.05 2.05 4.23
C LYS A 388 -7.37 1.56 4.79
N VAL A 389 -7.66 1.91 6.04
CA VAL A 389 -8.84 1.45 6.75
C VAL A 389 -9.50 2.60 7.50
N LYS A 390 -10.80 2.46 7.77
CA LYS A 390 -11.53 3.25 8.76
C LYS A 390 -11.92 2.34 9.91
N PHE A 391 -11.43 2.67 11.11
CA PHE A 391 -11.86 2.01 12.34
C PHE A 391 -13.28 2.43 12.71
N HIS A 392 -14.02 1.53 13.36
CA HIS A 392 -15.42 1.78 13.73
C HIS A 392 -15.59 2.88 14.78
N TRP A 393 -14.59 3.08 15.64
CA TRP A 393 -14.57 4.12 16.66
C TRP A 393 -14.10 5.48 16.14
N ASP A 394 -13.57 5.55 14.92
CA ASP A 394 -13.08 6.79 14.34
C ASP A 394 -14.25 7.65 13.83
N ARG A 395 -14.56 8.67 14.64
CA ARG A 395 -15.67 9.60 14.42
C ARG A 395 -15.30 10.77 13.53
N GLU A 396 -14.02 11.08 13.39
CA GLU A 396 -13.51 12.27 12.70
C GLU A 396 -13.14 11.95 11.24
N SER A 397 -12.90 10.68 10.92
CA SER A 397 -12.66 10.23 9.55
C SER A 397 -13.87 10.35 8.63
N LYS A 398 -13.59 10.88 7.43
CA LYS A 398 -14.50 10.94 6.28
C LYS A 398 -14.80 9.58 5.64
N GLY A 399 -14.01 8.56 5.94
CA GLY A 399 -14.12 7.23 5.32
C GLY A 399 -13.52 7.11 3.93
N ASP A 400 -12.56 7.98 3.59
CA ASP A 400 -11.83 8.04 2.32
C ASP A 400 -10.35 7.61 2.51
N GLU A 401 -9.49 7.91 1.55
CA GLU A 401 -8.05 7.62 1.57
C GLU A 401 -7.27 8.38 2.66
N THR A 402 -7.89 9.30 3.40
CA THR A 402 -7.25 10.01 4.52
C THR A 402 -7.55 9.38 5.88
N SER A 403 -8.37 8.31 5.92
CA SER A 403 -8.84 7.69 7.16
C SER A 403 -7.75 7.10 8.05
N SER A 404 -6.67 6.58 7.47
CA SER A 404 -5.57 5.97 8.22
C SER A 404 -4.24 6.06 7.47
N CYS A 405 -3.18 5.66 8.17
CA CYS A 405 -1.92 5.30 7.54
C CYS A 405 -2.04 4.05 6.67
N TRP A 406 -0.97 3.72 5.97
CA TRP A 406 -0.88 2.47 5.21
C TRP A 406 -0.66 1.27 6.14
N VAL A 407 -1.64 0.38 6.19
CA VAL A 407 -1.66 -0.82 7.03
C VAL A 407 -1.22 -2.05 6.24
N ARG A 408 -0.23 -2.78 6.75
CA ARG A 408 0.24 -4.04 6.13
C ARG A 408 -0.82 -5.12 6.21
N VAL A 409 -0.89 -5.94 5.17
CA VAL A 409 -1.83 -7.07 5.07
C VAL A 409 -1.08 -8.38 5.17
N SER A 410 -1.47 -9.21 6.13
CA SER A 410 -1.01 -10.59 6.25
C SER A 410 -1.42 -11.39 5.02
N SER A 411 -0.50 -12.23 4.54
CA SER A 411 -0.76 -13.18 3.47
C SER A 411 -0.69 -14.60 3.98
N ALA A 412 -1.45 -15.51 3.36
CA ALA A 412 -1.35 -16.94 3.62
C ALA A 412 0.06 -17.49 3.34
N TRP A 413 0.82 -16.86 2.44
CA TRP A 413 2.22 -17.21 2.15
C TRP A 413 2.97 -16.01 1.58
N ALA A 414 4.08 -15.59 2.21
CA ALA A 414 4.90 -14.46 1.76
C ALA A 414 6.40 -14.83 1.76
N GLY A 415 7.00 -14.89 0.57
CA GLY A 415 8.43 -15.16 0.35
C GLY A 415 9.13 -14.04 -0.43
N GLN A 416 10.43 -14.21 -0.67
CA GLN A 416 11.26 -13.24 -1.41
C GLN A 416 10.95 -13.29 -2.92
N GLY A 417 9.89 -12.59 -3.35
CA GLY A 417 9.47 -12.53 -4.75
C GLY A 417 8.49 -13.63 -5.19
N TYR A 418 7.91 -14.37 -4.24
CA TYR A 418 6.91 -15.40 -4.48
C TYR A 418 5.94 -15.51 -3.28
N GLY A 419 4.77 -16.12 -3.48
CA GLY A 419 3.78 -16.32 -2.42
C GLY A 419 2.35 -16.10 -2.91
N GLY A 420 1.42 -16.01 -1.96
CA GLY A 420 0.04 -15.60 -2.21
C GLY A 420 -0.11 -14.09 -2.03
N VAL A 421 -0.91 -13.44 -2.88
CA VAL A 421 -1.29 -12.03 -2.70
C VAL A 421 -2.77 -11.90 -2.98
N GLN A 422 -3.50 -11.39 -2.00
CA GLN A 422 -4.93 -11.12 -2.09
C GLN A 422 -5.16 -9.75 -1.45
N ILE A 423 -5.21 -8.70 -2.26
CA ILE A 423 -5.38 -7.34 -1.73
C ILE A 423 -6.86 -7.15 -1.35
N PRO A 424 -7.17 -6.79 -0.09
CA PRO A 424 -8.52 -6.42 0.30
C PRO A 424 -9.02 -5.24 -0.54
N ARG A 425 -10.28 -5.28 -0.95
CA ARG A 425 -10.91 -4.23 -1.76
C ARG A 425 -11.53 -3.17 -0.88
N VAL A 426 -11.74 -1.98 -1.44
CA VAL A 426 -12.49 -0.92 -0.76
C VAL A 426 -13.87 -1.44 -0.37
N ASN A 427 -14.28 -1.16 0.86
CA ASN A 427 -15.47 -1.68 1.55
C ASN A 427 -15.39 -3.11 2.10
N ASP A 428 -14.33 -3.87 1.84
CA ASP A 428 -14.13 -5.14 2.55
C ASP A 428 -13.99 -4.90 4.06
N GLU A 429 -14.39 -5.88 4.86
CA GLU A 429 -14.15 -5.89 6.29
C GLU A 429 -12.92 -6.73 6.61
N VAL A 430 -11.96 -6.11 7.29
CA VAL A 430 -10.68 -6.70 7.65
C VAL A 430 -10.52 -6.76 9.16
N VAL A 431 -9.81 -7.77 9.63
CA VAL A 431 -9.40 -7.90 11.04
C VAL A 431 -8.02 -7.26 11.18
N VAL A 432 -7.91 -6.25 12.03
CA VAL A 432 -6.72 -5.47 12.33
C VAL A 432 -6.25 -5.80 13.73
N ASP A 433 -5.03 -6.31 13.85
CA ASP A 433 -4.29 -6.43 15.10
C ASP A 433 -3.28 -5.28 15.21
N PHE A 434 -2.62 -5.16 16.36
CA PHE A 434 -1.69 -4.08 16.66
C PHE A 434 -0.39 -4.66 17.18
N ILE A 435 0.74 -4.37 16.54
CA ILE A 435 2.04 -4.95 16.91
C ILE A 435 2.39 -4.52 18.34
N ASN A 436 2.67 -5.47 19.24
CA ASN A 436 2.86 -5.25 20.68
C ASN A 436 1.65 -4.60 21.41
N GLY A 437 0.46 -4.67 20.81
CA GLY A 437 -0.72 -3.96 21.27
C GLY A 437 -0.68 -2.44 21.03
N ASP A 438 0.30 -1.93 20.29
CA ASP A 438 0.52 -0.49 20.09
C ASP A 438 -0.49 0.10 19.08
N PRO A 439 -1.41 1.00 19.48
CA PRO A 439 -2.41 1.58 18.59
C PRO A 439 -1.84 2.28 17.35
N ASP A 440 -0.59 2.75 17.44
CA ASP A 440 0.14 3.40 16.33
C ASP A 440 0.63 2.41 15.26
N ARG A 441 0.55 1.09 15.51
CA ARG A 441 1.12 0.04 14.66
C ARG A 441 0.08 -1.01 14.22
N PRO A 442 -0.94 -0.61 13.44
CA PRO A 442 -1.94 -1.55 12.94
C PRO A 442 -1.34 -2.51 11.90
N ILE A 443 -1.85 -3.75 11.89
CA ILE A 443 -1.55 -4.78 10.89
C ILE A 443 -2.82 -5.60 10.62
N VAL A 444 -3.19 -5.78 9.36
CA VAL A 444 -4.33 -6.62 8.98
C VAL A 444 -3.90 -8.09 9.06
N THR A 445 -4.61 -8.88 9.85
CA THR A 445 -4.32 -10.30 10.09
C THR A 445 -5.37 -11.24 9.49
N GLY A 446 -6.54 -10.71 9.11
CA GLY A 446 -7.62 -11.53 8.57
C GLY A 446 -8.68 -10.73 7.80
N ARG A 447 -9.67 -11.46 7.29
CA ARG A 447 -10.84 -10.93 6.58
C ARG A 447 -12.07 -11.66 7.06
N VAL A 448 -13.20 -10.97 7.10
CA VAL A 448 -14.48 -11.55 7.53
C VAL A 448 -15.58 -11.13 6.57
N TYR A 449 -16.54 -12.03 6.35
CA TYR A 449 -17.78 -11.72 5.65
C TYR A 449 -18.78 -11.08 6.62
N ASN A 450 -19.69 -10.27 6.08
CA ASN A 450 -20.77 -9.62 6.84
C ASN A 450 -22.04 -9.53 5.97
N ALA A 451 -23.10 -8.90 6.48
CA ALA A 451 -24.38 -8.82 5.77
C ALA A 451 -24.33 -8.02 4.45
N ALA A 452 -23.37 -7.10 4.29
CA ALA A 452 -23.15 -6.36 3.06
C ALA A 452 -22.25 -7.13 2.08
N SER A 453 -21.33 -7.94 2.60
CA SER A 453 -20.37 -8.75 1.86
C SER A 453 -20.53 -10.20 2.26
N MET A 454 -21.51 -10.89 1.66
CA MET A 454 -21.79 -12.30 1.93
C MET A 454 -20.78 -13.23 1.25
N PRO A 455 -20.56 -14.47 1.78
CA PRO A 455 -19.76 -15.48 1.12
C PRO A 455 -20.24 -15.78 -0.32
N PRO A 456 -19.35 -16.22 -1.23
CA PRO A 456 -19.69 -16.49 -2.63
C PRO A 456 -20.64 -17.69 -2.81
N TRP A 457 -20.77 -18.55 -1.79
CA TRP A 457 -21.60 -19.74 -1.81
C TRP A 457 -22.88 -19.53 -1.00
N ALA A 458 -23.99 -20.12 -1.45
CA ALA A 458 -25.29 -20.04 -0.78
C ALA A 458 -25.30 -20.89 0.51
N LEU A 459 -24.76 -20.34 1.59
CA LEU A 459 -24.72 -20.98 2.91
C LEU A 459 -26.06 -20.83 3.66
N PRO A 460 -26.46 -21.84 4.47
CA PRO A 460 -25.74 -23.09 4.77
C PRO A 460 -25.92 -24.20 3.72
N GLY A 461 -26.73 -24.00 2.67
CA GLY A 461 -27.06 -25.03 1.68
C GLY A 461 -25.85 -25.60 0.92
N ALA A 462 -24.80 -24.79 0.74
CA ALA A 462 -23.55 -25.15 0.08
C ALA A 462 -22.40 -25.43 1.08
N ALA A 463 -22.68 -25.98 2.27
CA ALA A 463 -21.69 -26.18 3.33
C ALA A 463 -20.53 -27.13 2.95
N THR A 464 -20.71 -28.01 1.95
CA THR A 464 -19.68 -28.93 1.44
C THR A 464 -18.81 -28.31 0.33
N GLN A 465 -19.04 -27.04 -0.03
CA GLN A 465 -18.27 -26.34 -1.05
C GLN A 465 -17.16 -25.49 -0.43
N MET A 466 -15.97 -25.56 -1.02
CA MET A 466 -14.84 -24.72 -0.66
C MET A 466 -14.06 -24.27 -1.90
N GLY A 467 -13.26 -23.20 -1.75
CA GLY A 467 -12.35 -22.76 -2.80
C GLY A 467 -12.20 -21.25 -2.89
N PHE A 468 -11.72 -20.81 -4.05
CA PHE A 468 -11.42 -19.42 -4.35
C PHE A 468 -12.30 -18.93 -5.49
N MET A 469 -13.00 -17.82 -5.27
CA MET A 469 -13.71 -17.07 -6.30
C MET A 469 -13.19 -15.64 -6.32
N SER A 470 -12.62 -15.24 -7.44
CA SER A 470 -12.24 -13.85 -7.69
C SER A 470 -13.32 -13.12 -8.49
N ARG A 471 -13.22 -11.80 -8.54
CA ARG A 471 -14.12 -10.93 -9.31
C ARG A 471 -13.29 -10.05 -10.22
N SER A 472 -13.65 -9.91 -11.49
CA SER A 472 -13.04 -8.89 -12.36
C SER A 472 -13.14 -7.51 -11.70
N LYS A 473 -12.10 -6.67 -11.84
CA LYS A 473 -12.17 -5.28 -11.34
C LYS A 473 -13.36 -4.61 -12.01
N ASP A 474 -14.25 -4.03 -11.20
CA ASP A 474 -15.50 -3.37 -11.63
C ASP A 474 -16.48 -4.29 -12.41
N GLY A 475 -16.33 -5.61 -12.28
CA GLY A 475 -17.18 -6.61 -12.91
C GLY A 475 -18.45 -6.94 -12.12
N THR A 476 -19.39 -7.62 -12.79
CA THR A 476 -20.65 -8.10 -12.21
C THR A 476 -20.48 -9.47 -11.53
N PRO A 477 -21.49 -9.97 -10.79
CA PRO A 477 -21.54 -11.36 -10.30
C PRO A 477 -21.08 -12.44 -11.28
N ASP A 478 -21.36 -12.26 -12.56
CA ASP A 478 -21.05 -13.22 -13.61
C ASP A 478 -19.56 -13.24 -14.01
N ASN A 479 -18.77 -12.21 -13.66
CA ASN A 479 -17.40 -12.05 -14.14
C ASN A 479 -16.37 -12.57 -13.13
N ALA A 480 -16.07 -13.87 -13.16
CA ALA A 480 -15.29 -14.53 -12.10
C ALA A 480 -14.31 -15.58 -12.62
N ASN A 481 -13.14 -15.66 -11.98
CA ASN A 481 -12.30 -16.86 -12.02
C ASN A 481 -12.55 -17.68 -10.76
N VAL A 482 -12.71 -18.99 -10.93
CA VAL A 482 -13.12 -19.91 -9.87
C VAL A 482 -12.22 -21.13 -9.84
N LEU A 483 -11.81 -21.51 -8.64
CA LEU A 483 -11.34 -22.85 -8.30
C LEU A 483 -12.21 -23.32 -7.13
N ARG A 484 -13.10 -24.27 -7.37
CA ARG A 484 -14.04 -24.80 -6.37
C ARG A 484 -13.91 -26.31 -6.25
N PHE A 485 -13.98 -26.79 -5.02
CA PHE A 485 -14.09 -28.19 -4.64
C PHE A 485 -15.48 -28.42 -4.01
N GLU A 486 -16.18 -29.45 -4.46
CA GLU A 486 -17.43 -29.96 -3.88
C GLU A 486 -17.12 -31.33 -3.27
N ASP A 487 -17.37 -31.47 -1.97
CA ASP A 487 -17.06 -32.67 -1.19
C ASP A 487 -18.32 -33.48 -0.82
N ARG A 488 -19.47 -33.18 -1.43
CA ARG A 488 -20.67 -34.01 -1.27
C ARG A 488 -20.46 -35.40 -1.86
N ALA A 489 -20.57 -36.41 -1.00
CA ALA A 489 -20.35 -37.81 -1.36
C ALA A 489 -21.21 -38.26 -2.55
N GLY A 490 -20.56 -38.84 -3.56
CA GLY A 490 -21.18 -39.32 -4.80
C GLY A 490 -21.47 -38.22 -5.84
N GLU A 491 -21.18 -36.97 -5.52
CA GLU A 491 -21.34 -35.81 -6.39
C GLU A 491 -20.11 -34.88 -6.32
N GLU A 492 -18.95 -35.45 -5.99
CA GLU A 492 -17.70 -34.71 -5.84
C GLU A 492 -17.32 -34.04 -7.16
N GLN A 493 -16.86 -32.79 -7.08
CA GLN A 493 -16.51 -32.01 -8.26
C GLN A 493 -15.36 -31.05 -7.99
N VAL A 494 -14.41 -31.03 -8.93
CA VAL A 494 -13.48 -29.91 -9.10
C VAL A 494 -13.97 -29.06 -10.25
N TRP A 495 -14.28 -27.79 -9.98
CA TRP A 495 -14.70 -26.83 -10.99
C TRP A 495 -13.64 -25.73 -11.13
N ILE A 496 -13.09 -25.63 -12.34
CA ILE A 496 -12.15 -24.59 -12.74
C ILE A 496 -12.83 -23.73 -13.81
N GLN A 497 -13.00 -22.45 -13.52
CA GLN A 497 -13.48 -21.45 -14.46
C GLN A 497 -12.43 -20.36 -14.64
N ALA A 498 -12.08 -20.08 -15.89
CA ALA A 498 -11.36 -18.88 -16.29
C ALA A 498 -12.32 -17.93 -17.00
N GLU A 499 -12.43 -16.68 -16.54
CA GLU A 499 -13.30 -15.66 -17.13
C GLU A 499 -12.89 -15.33 -18.58
N ARG A 500 -11.59 -15.48 -18.89
CA ARG A 500 -11.04 -15.15 -20.21
C ARG A 500 -10.09 -16.24 -20.73
N ASN A 501 -8.79 -16.11 -20.47
CA ASN A 501 -7.78 -17.04 -20.94
C ASN A 501 -7.43 -18.03 -19.83
N MET A 502 -7.16 -19.29 -20.21
CA MET A 502 -6.56 -20.30 -19.33
C MET A 502 -5.28 -20.81 -19.97
N ASP A 503 -4.14 -20.41 -19.42
CA ASP A 503 -2.82 -20.85 -19.88
C ASP A 503 -2.27 -21.91 -18.92
N VAL A 504 -1.88 -23.07 -19.44
CA VAL A 504 -1.30 -24.17 -18.66
C VAL A 504 0.09 -24.49 -19.20
N ASN A 505 1.11 -24.26 -18.39
CA ASN A 505 2.51 -24.49 -18.74
C ASN A 505 3.12 -25.55 -17.82
N VAL A 506 3.40 -26.73 -18.37
CA VAL A 506 4.12 -27.81 -17.67
C VAL A 506 5.53 -27.90 -18.23
N LYS A 507 6.54 -27.79 -17.36
CA LYS A 507 7.95 -27.69 -17.77
C LYS A 507 8.62 -29.04 -18.05
N ASN A 508 8.00 -30.14 -17.63
CA ASN A 508 8.46 -31.50 -17.89
C ASN A 508 7.28 -32.34 -18.38
N ASP A 509 6.75 -33.22 -17.54
CA ASP A 509 5.72 -34.18 -17.95
C ASP A 509 4.32 -33.74 -17.50
N ALA A 510 3.37 -33.80 -18.43
CA ALA A 510 1.95 -33.67 -18.14
C ALA A 510 1.26 -35.03 -18.31
N SER A 511 0.57 -35.50 -17.27
CA SER A 511 -0.22 -36.74 -17.32
C SER A 511 -1.68 -36.46 -16.99
N ARG A 512 -2.60 -37.19 -17.66
CA ARG A 512 -4.04 -37.07 -17.43
C ARG A 512 -4.70 -38.43 -17.54
N SER A 513 -5.31 -38.88 -16.45
CA SER A 513 -6.03 -40.15 -16.36
C SER A 513 -7.51 -39.88 -16.06
N ILE A 514 -8.41 -40.38 -16.91
CA ILE A 514 -9.86 -40.23 -16.74
C ILE A 514 -10.45 -41.62 -16.56
N GLY A 515 -11.08 -41.87 -15.41
CA GLY A 515 -11.65 -43.19 -15.07
C GLY A 515 -12.95 -43.54 -15.79
N SER A 516 -13.60 -42.54 -16.41
CA SER A 516 -14.84 -42.70 -17.17
C SER A 516 -14.76 -41.87 -18.45
N ASN A 517 -15.72 -40.97 -18.71
CA ASN A 517 -15.82 -40.24 -19.96
C ASN A 517 -15.03 -38.92 -19.95
N HIS A 518 -14.47 -38.56 -21.11
CA HIS A 518 -13.89 -37.23 -21.37
C HIS A 518 -14.61 -36.58 -22.56
N SER A 519 -15.17 -35.39 -22.33
CA SER A 519 -15.77 -34.57 -23.38
C SER A 519 -14.95 -33.30 -23.55
N HIS A 520 -14.62 -32.95 -24.80
CA HIS A 520 -13.89 -31.75 -25.15
C HIS A 520 -14.66 -30.99 -26.24
N TYR A 521 -14.91 -29.71 -26.00
CA TYR A 521 -15.64 -28.85 -26.92
C TYR A 521 -14.90 -27.54 -27.12
N VAL A 522 -14.55 -27.25 -28.38
CA VAL A 522 -13.93 -25.99 -28.80
C VAL A 522 -14.84 -25.32 -29.80
N ARG A 523 -15.33 -24.13 -29.46
CA ARG A 523 -16.27 -23.38 -30.31
C ARG A 523 -15.61 -22.82 -31.58
N LYS A 524 -14.31 -22.54 -31.51
CA LYS A 524 -13.53 -21.95 -32.61
C LYS A 524 -12.48 -22.94 -33.11
N ASN A 525 -11.20 -22.66 -32.85
CA ASN A 525 -10.08 -23.40 -33.42
C ASN A 525 -9.31 -24.16 -32.33
N GLU A 526 -8.86 -25.36 -32.67
CA GLU A 526 -7.96 -26.18 -31.86
C GLU A 526 -6.70 -26.49 -32.69
N LEU A 527 -5.53 -26.44 -32.05
CA LEU A 527 -4.24 -26.73 -32.68
C LEU A 527 -3.44 -27.66 -31.78
N HIS A 528 -3.10 -28.84 -32.29
CA HIS A 528 -2.16 -29.76 -31.67
C HIS A 528 -0.80 -29.68 -32.37
N ARG A 529 0.27 -29.55 -31.58
CA ARG A 529 1.65 -29.57 -32.07
C ARG A 529 2.47 -30.50 -31.20
N VAL A 530 3.16 -31.45 -31.83
CA VAL A 530 4.04 -32.41 -31.19
C VAL A 530 5.34 -32.40 -31.98
N GLU A 531 6.46 -32.10 -31.33
CA GLU A 531 7.76 -31.97 -32.01
C GLU A 531 8.43 -33.32 -32.31
N ALA A 532 8.08 -34.35 -31.55
CA ALA A 532 8.57 -35.70 -31.72
C ALA A 532 7.42 -36.62 -32.14
N ASN A 533 7.06 -37.58 -31.29
CA ASN A 533 6.10 -38.62 -31.64
C ASN A 533 4.72 -38.35 -31.05
N GLN A 534 3.69 -38.46 -31.88
CA GLN A 534 2.29 -38.50 -31.44
C GLN A 534 1.74 -39.91 -31.64
N THR A 535 1.32 -40.55 -30.56
CA THR A 535 0.65 -41.86 -30.60
C THR A 535 -0.78 -41.72 -30.11
N GLN A 536 -1.75 -42.15 -30.93
CA GLN A 536 -3.16 -42.24 -30.55
C GLN A 536 -3.61 -43.70 -30.66
N ALA A 537 -4.17 -44.23 -29.57
CA ALA A 537 -4.68 -45.61 -29.53
C ALA A 537 -6.10 -45.62 -28.96
N VAL A 538 -7.00 -46.33 -29.64
CA VAL A 538 -8.41 -46.50 -29.24
C VAL A 538 -8.73 -47.99 -29.27
N LYS A 539 -9.22 -48.55 -28.16
CA LYS A 539 -9.63 -49.97 -28.09
C LYS A 539 -10.99 -50.21 -28.77
N GLY A 540 -11.87 -49.20 -28.75
CA GLY A 540 -13.17 -49.22 -29.42
C GLY A 540 -13.11 -48.68 -30.85
N GLY A 541 -14.25 -48.24 -31.38
CA GLY A 541 -14.32 -47.59 -32.68
C GLY A 541 -13.83 -46.13 -32.65
N THR A 542 -13.32 -45.67 -33.80
CA THR A 542 -12.98 -44.27 -34.04
C THR A 542 -13.86 -43.73 -35.17
N GLU A 543 -14.51 -42.58 -34.94
CA GLU A 543 -15.30 -41.86 -35.93
C GLU A 543 -14.72 -40.45 -36.09
N ILE A 544 -14.38 -40.05 -37.33
CA ILE A 544 -13.86 -38.71 -37.65
C ILE A 544 -14.77 -38.10 -38.69
N LEU A 545 -15.43 -36.98 -38.33
CA LEU A 545 -16.36 -36.26 -39.20
C LEU A 545 -15.85 -34.84 -39.42
N THR A 546 -15.76 -34.41 -40.67
CA THR A 546 -15.34 -33.05 -41.06
C THR A 546 -16.41 -32.39 -41.90
N GLY A 547 -16.83 -31.18 -41.52
CA GLY A 547 -17.85 -30.43 -42.27
C GLY A 547 -17.35 -29.79 -43.57
N GLN A 548 -16.03 -29.73 -43.75
CA GLN A 548 -15.33 -29.15 -44.91
C GLN A 548 -14.21 -30.12 -45.36
N GLY A 549 -13.10 -29.61 -45.88
CA GLY A 549 -11.96 -30.43 -46.30
C GLY A 549 -11.21 -31.10 -45.14
N LYS A 550 -10.47 -32.16 -45.48
CA LYS A 550 -9.50 -32.86 -44.63
C LYS A 550 -8.21 -33.03 -45.43
N LEU A 551 -7.07 -32.66 -44.85
CA LEU A 551 -5.75 -32.82 -45.43
C LEU A 551 -4.88 -33.63 -44.47
N ASP A 552 -4.44 -34.79 -44.93
CA ASP A 552 -3.38 -35.56 -44.28
C ASP A 552 -2.15 -35.48 -45.21
N ALA A 553 -1.11 -34.76 -44.78
CA ALA A 553 0.12 -34.56 -45.53
C ALA A 553 1.30 -35.13 -44.73
N VAL A 554 2.01 -36.09 -45.30
CA VAL A 554 3.15 -36.78 -44.68
C VAL A 554 4.35 -36.69 -45.61
N VAL A 555 5.51 -36.33 -45.06
CA VAL A 555 6.76 -36.13 -45.83
C VAL A 555 7.33 -37.45 -46.33
N GLU A 556 7.32 -38.46 -45.46
CA GLU A 556 7.87 -39.79 -45.71
C GLU A 556 6.72 -40.76 -46.06
N GLN A 557 6.56 -41.84 -45.30
CA GLN A 557 5.58 -42.88 -45.57
C GLN A 557 4.21 -42.56 -44.97
N TYR A 558 3.15 -42.61 -45.78
CA TYR A 558 1.76 -42.61 -45.32
C TYR A 558 1.14 -44.00 -45.47
N VAL A 559 0.90 -44.68 -44.34
CA VAL A 559 0.33 -46.04 -44.31
C VAL A 559 -1.11 -46.01 -43.86
N LEU A 560 -2.00 -46.45 -44.74
CA LEU A 560 -3.38 -46.81 -44.40
C LEU A 560 -3.49 -48.34 -44.43
N ALA A 561 -3.76 -48.95 -43.28
CA ALA A 561 -3.84 -50.40 -43.14
C ALA A 561 -5.16 -50.81 -42.48
N SER A 562 -5.71 -51.93 -42.94
CA SER A 562 -6.86 -52.60 -42.35
C SER A 562 -6.65 -54.10 -42.39
N GLY A 563 -6.99 -54.79 -41.29
CA GLY A 563 -6.86 -56.25 -41.20
C GLY A 563 -7.99 -57.02 -41.91
N SER A 564 -9.07 -56.35 -42.29
CA SER A 564 -10.26 -56.98 -42.90
C SER A 564 -10.62 -56.36 -44.24
N GLN A 565 -10.85 -55.05 -44.27
CA GLN A 565 -11.31 -54.32 -45.45
C GLN A 565 -10.90 -52.84 -45.38
N LEU A 566 -10.40 -52.30 -46.48
CA LEU A 566 -10.14 -50.87 -46.66
C LEU A 566 -11.03 -50.33 -47.79
N ARG A 567 -11.86 -49.32 -47.49
CA ARG A 567 -12.78 -48.68 -48.45
C ARG A 567 -12.52 -47.19 -48.56
N LEU A 568 -12.37 -46.72 -49.80
CA LEU A 568 -12.30 -45.31 -50.17
C LEU A 568 -13.56 -44.98 -50.98
N ILE A 569 -14.42 -44.11 -50.46
CA ILE A 569 -15.73 -43.81 -51.06
C ILE A 569 -15.89 -42.31 -51.33
N CYS A 570 -16.46 -41.96 -52.48
CA CYS A 570 -16.73 -40.58 -52.87
C CYS A 570 -17.92 -40.51 -53.82
N GLY A 571 -19.11 -40.20 -53.29
CA GLY A 571 -20.33 -40.05 -54.08
C GLY A 571 -20.63 -41.30 -54.92
N ASN A 572 -20.52 -41.17 -56.25
CA ASN A 572 -20.77 -42.28 -57.18
C ASN A 572 -19.55 -43.17 -57.46
N SER A 573 -18.45 -43.02 -56.72
CA SER A 573 -17.21 -43.80 -56.90
C SER A 573 -16.80 -44.51 -55.60
N ALA A 574 -16.23 -45.71 -55.73
CA ALA A 574 -15.62 -46.43 -54.62
C ALA A 574 -14.44 -47.32 -55.06
N ILE A 575 -13.45 -47.44 -54.17
CA ILE A 575 -12.34 -48.39 -54.23
C ILE A 575 -12.40 -49.24 -52.97
N GLU A 576 -12.29 -50.56 -53.09
CA GLU A 576 -12.34 -51.49 -51.97
C GLU A 576 -11.23 -52.54 -52.10
N LEU A 577 -10.45 -52.69 -51.03
CA LEU A 577 -9.42 -53.70 -50.87
C LEU A 577 -9.86 -54.66 -49.77
N ASN A 578 -9.89 -55.95 -50.09
CA ASN A 578 -10.34 -57.00 -49.17
C ASN A 578 -9.16 -57.86 -48.70
N ALA A 579 -9.23 -58.39 -47.47
CA ALA A 579 -8.17 -59.24 -46.90
C ALA A 579 -7.90 -60.53 -47.70
N ASN A 580 -8.83 -60.96 -48.55
CA ASN A 580 -8.65 -62.10 -49.47
C ASN A 580 -7.86 -61.74 -50.75
N GLY A 581 -7.39 -60.49 -50.90
CA GLY A 581 -6.65 -60.01 -52.06
C GLY A 581 -7.51 -59.44 -53.20
N GLN A 582 -8.84 -59.45 -53.07
CA GLN A 582 -9.74 -58.89 -54.09
C GLN A 582 -9.76 -57.36 -54.03
N ILE A 583 -9.56 -56.72 -55.18
CA ILE A 583 -9.65 -55.26 -55.37
C ILE A 583 -10.85 -54.95 -56.26
N ASN A 584 -11.78 -54.14 -55.76
CA ASN A 584 -12.98 -53.71 -56.48
C ASN A 584 -12.94 -52.20 -56.75
N LEU A 585 -13.27 -51.80 -57.97
CA LEU A 585 -13.38 -50.40 -58.41
C LEU A 585 -14.74 -50.19 -59.09
N VAL A 586 -15.50 -49.18 -58.66
CA VAL A 586 -16.79 -48.79 -59.28
C VAL A 586 -16.85 -47.28 -59.45
N GLY A 587 -17.40 -46.82 -60.57
CA GLY A 587 -17.55 -45.39 -60.89
C GLY A 587 -18.28 -45.17 -62.22
N LYS A 588 -18.61 -43.90 -62.52
CA LYS A 588 -19.24 -43.52 -63.80
C LYS A 588 -18.26 -43.46 -64.99
N GLY A 589 -16.97 -43.45 -64.69
CA GLY A 589 -15.87 -43.45 -65.66
C GLY A 589 -14.56 -43.62 -64.91
N PHE A 590 -13.52 -44.09 -65.60
CA PHE A 590 -12.17 -44.18 -65.09
C PHE A 590 -11.19 -43.82 -66.22
N ASN A 591 -10.05 -43.24 -65.86
CA ASN A 591 -8.97 -42.92 -66.77
C ASN A 591 -7.65 -43.33 -66.11
N LEU A 592 -6.80 -44.05 -66.84
CA LEU A 592 -5.45 -44.41 -66.42
C LEU A 592 -4.48 -43.89 -67.48
N PHE A 593 -3.58 -43.00 -67.07
CA PHE A 593 -2.57 -42.39 -67.94
C PHE A 593 -1.18 -42.73 -67.39
N VAL A 594 -0.29 -43.23 -68.24
CA VAL A 594 1.07 -43.64 -67.89
C VAL A 594 2.02 -43.08 -68.94
N GLU A 595 3.05 -42.34 -68.52
CA GLU A 595 4.05 -41.74 -69.42
C GLU A 595 5.09 -42.77 -69.95
N GLY A 596 5.30 -43.85 -69.19
CA GLY A 596 6.12 -45.01 -69.58
C GLY A 596 5.27 -46.26 -69.88
N ASP A 597 5.79 -47.44 -69.55
CA ASP A 597 5.10 -48.71 -69.81
C ASP A 597 3.99 -49.01 -68.78
N GLY A 598 2.76 -49.22 -69.26
CA GLY A 598 1.64 -49.74 -68.47
C GLY A 598 1.40 -51.24 -68.75
N ASN A 599 1.57 -52.10 -67.75
CA ASN A 599 1.38 -53.56 -67.88
C ASN A 599 0.15 -54.04 -67.11
N ILE A 600 -0.73 -54.81 -67.76
CA ILE A 600 -1.86 -55.53 -67.12
C ILE A 600 -1.60 -57.03 -67.30
N THR A 601 -1.17 -57.68 -66.22
CA THR A 601 -0.71 -59.08 -66.26
C THR A 601 -1.50 -59.95 -65.28
N THR A 602 -1.91 -61.13 -65.75
CA THR A 602 -2.49 -62.17 -64.91
C THR A 602 -1.56 -63.39 -64.92
N SER A 603 -0.91 -63.72 -63.79
CA SER A 603 0.10 -64.79 -63.69
C SER A 603 -0.43 -66.22 -63.90
N GLY A 604 -1.76 -66.41 -63.87
CA GLY A 604 -2.43 -67.68 -64.19
C GLY A 604 -3.95 -67.58 -64.37
N GLY A 605 -4.46 -66.36 -64.59
CA GLY A 605 -5.90 -66.05 -64.63
C GLY A 605 -6.39 -65.60 -66.00
N LYS A 606 -7.69 -65.25 -66.10
CA LYS A 606 -8.31 -64.66 -67.29
C LYS A 606 -8.43 -63.14 -67.12
N LEU A 607 -8.08 -62.37 -68.16
CA LEU A 607 -8.43 -60.95 -68.26
C LEU A 607 -9.75 -60.81 -69.02
N ASN A 608 -10.77 -60.30 -68.35
CA ASN A 608 -12.09 -60.08 -68.92
C ASN A 608 -12.29 -58.59 -69.19
N LEU A 609 -12.56 -58.23 -70.45
CA LEU A 609 -12.91 -56.86 -70.86
C LEU A 609 -14.33 -56.87 -71.42
N ASN A 610 -15.22 -56.06 -70.82
CA ASN A 610 -16.63 -55.91 -71.22
C ASN A 610 -17.48 -57.20 -71.18
N THR A 611 -17.34 -58.03 -70.15
CA THR A 611 -18.19 -59.22 -69.97
C THR A 611 -19.65 -58.83 -69.73
N ALA A 612 -20.55 -59.29 -70.60
CA ALA A 612 -21.98 -59.02 -70.51
C ALA A 612 -22.58 -59.55 -69.19
N GLY A 613 -23.36 -58.71 -68.50
CA GLY A 613 -24.05 -59.07 -67.25
C GLY A 613 -23.20 -59.05 -65.99
N ALA A 614 -21.91 -58.69 -66.07
CA ALA A 614 -21.04 -58.58 -64.90
C ALA A 614 -21.59 -57.56 -63.88
N GLN A 615 -21.59 -57.95 -62.61
CA GLN A 615 -22.01 -57.09 -61.50
C GLN A 615 -20.78 -56.43 -60.85
N PRO A 616 -20.89 -55.19 -60.35
CA PRO A 616 -19.78 -54.54 -59.66
C PRO A 616 -19.46 -55.28 -58.35
N GLY A 617 -18.17 -55.46 -58.06
CA GLY A 617 -17.71 -56.15 -56.83
C GLY A 617 -17.85 -55.33 -55.54
N THR A 618 -18.18 -54.04 -55.65
CA THR A 618 -18.49 -53.15 -54.51
C THR A 618 -19.55 -52.12 -54.92
N SER A 619 -20.12 -51.42 -53.94
CA SER A 619 -21.12 -50.35 -54.17
C SER A 619 -20.56 -48.98 -53.80
N ALA A 620 -20.91 -47.97 -54.60
CA ALA A 620 -20.69 -46.57 -54.27
C ALA A 620 -21.84 -46.05 -53.37
N PRO A 621 -21.57 -45.11 -52.45
CA PRO A 621 -22.60 -44.59 -51.54
C PRO A 621 -23.69 -43.75 -52.24
N GLY A 622 -23.44 -43.28 -53.47
CA GLY A 622 -24.40 -42.54 -54.29
C GLY A 622 -24.28 -41.01 -54.20
N PRO A 623 -25.08 -40.26 -54.96
CA PRO A 623 -24.92 -38.81 -55.12
C PRO A 623 -25.17 -38.02 -53.83
N ASN A 624 -25.92 -38.59 -52.88
CA ASN A 624 -26.29 -37.91 -51.62
C ASN A 624 -25.24 -38.05 -50.51
N HIS A 625 -24.15 -38.80 -50.72
CA HIS A 625 -23.19 -39.10 -49.66
C HIS A 625 -22.59 -37.85 -48.98
N LYS A 626 -22.35 -36.77 -49.75
CA LYS A 626 -21.91 -35.47 -49.20
C LYS A 626 -22.93 -34.91 -48.20
N GLN A 627 -24.22 -35.06 -48.50
CA GLN A 627 -25.31 -34.57 -47.69
C GLN A 627 -25.49 -35.43 -46.43
N ASP A 628 -25.29 -36.74 -46.54
CA ASP A 628 -25.29 -37.67 -45.39
C ASP A 628 -24.16 -37.32 -44.40
N ILE A 629 -22.93 -37.09 -44.88
CA ILE A 629 -21.80 -36.66 -44.03
C ILE A 629 -22.11 -35.30 -43.39
N LYS A 630 -22.63 -34.34 -44.16
CA LYS A 630 -22.99 -33.02 -43.65
C LYS A 630 -24.01 -33.11 -42.51
N GLN A 631 -25.04 -33.93 -42.68
CA GLN A 631 -26.04 -34.18 -41.64
C GLN A 631 -25.44 -34.86 -40.40
N ALA A 632 -24.55 -35.83 -40.58
CA ALA A 632 -23.86 -36.49 -39.47
C ALA A 632 -22.97 -35.51 -38.68
N VAL A 633 -22.27 -34.60 -39.37
CA VAL A 633 -21.51 -33.50 -38.74
C VAL A 633 -22.45 -32.59 -37.98
N GLU A 634 -23.48 -32.05 -38.63
CA GLU A 634 -24.44 -31.12 -38.01
C GLU A 634 -25.13 -31.75 -36.78
N ALA A 635 -25.41 -33.05 -36.80
CA ALA A 635 -25.97 -33.77 -35.66
C ALA A 635 -25.06 -33.76 -34.41
N LYS A 636 -23.73 -33.65 -34.56
CA LYS A 636 -22.80 -33.52 -33.41
C LYS A 636 -22.78 -32.12 -32.81
N PHE A 637 -23.28 -31.11 -33.52
CA PHE A 637 -23.30 -29.70 -33.09
C PHE A 637 -24.71 -29.14 -32.84
N THR A 638 -25.75 -29.88 -33.22
CA THR A 638 -27.14 -29.51 -32.95
C THR A 638 -27.52 -30.01 -31.55
N PRO A 639 -28.04 -29.15 -30.65
CA PRO A 639 -28.52 -29.60 -29.35
C PRO A 639 -29.70 -30.56 -29.52
N GLY A 640 -29.47 -31.87 -29.36
CA GLY A 640 -30.54 -32.86 -29.29
C GLY A 640 -31.34 -32.67 -28.01
N LYS A 641 -32.66 -32.45 -28.13
CA LYS A 641 -33.64 -32.68 -27.06
C LYS A 641 -33.57 -34.17 -26.65
N GLY A 642 -32.66 -34.54 -25.76
CA GLY A 642 -32.43 -35.96 -25.50
C GLY A 642 -31.26 -36.34 -24.62
N SER A 643 -30.88 -35.53 -23.63
CA SER A 643 -30.23 -36.04 -22.43
C SER A 643 -30.50 -35.08 -21.26
N LYS A 644 -31.16 -35.60 -20.22
CA LYS A 644 -31.31 -34.89 -18.94
C LYS A 644 -29.94 -34.86 -18.27
N GLY A 645 -29.35 -33.68 -18.13
CA GLY A 645 -28.14 -33.46 -17.35
C GLY A 645 -27.62 -32.03 -17.50
N ALA A 646 -27.97 -31.18 -16.53
CA ALA A 646 -27.48 -29.81 -16.30
C ALA A 646 -27.74 -28.75 -17.39
N ALA A 647 -28.74 -27.90 -17.12
CA ALA A 647 -29.08 -26.72 -17.91
C ALA A 647 -28.03 -25.59 -17.75
N PRO A 648 -27.83 -24.77 -18.80
CA PRO A 648 -27.48 -23.37 -18.64
C PRO A 648 -28.71 -22.48 -18.85
N VAL A 649 -28.84 -21.50 -17.96
CA VAL A 649 -29.88 -20.49 -17.87
C VAL A 649 -29.93 -19.62 -19.13
N GLN A 650 -31.15 -19.36 -19.61
CA GLN A 650 -31.48 -18.50 -20.74
C GLN A 650 -31.01 -17.06 -20.50
N LYS A 651 -30.24 -16.49 -21.44
CA LYS A 651 -30.08 -15.03 -21.60
C LYS A 651 -31.03 -14.54 -22.70
N LYS A 652 -31.93 -13.63 -22.32
CA LYS A 652 -32.77 -12.83 -23.23
C LYS A 652 -31.87 -11.87 -24.03
N THR A 653 -31.93 -11.97 -25.34
CA THR A 653 -31.50 -10.93 -26.29
C THR A 653 -32.53 -9.80 -26.33
N ILE A 654 -32.04 -8.56 -26.39
CA ILE A 654 -32.80 -7.41 -26.88
C ILE A 654 -32.03 -6.91 -28.10
N ASP A 655 -32.69 -6.99 -29.26
CA ASP A 655 -32.27 -6.34 -30.50
C ASP A 655 -32.57 -4.84 -30.44
N HIS A 656 -31.69 -4.02 -31.01
CA HIS A 656 -32.09 -2.80 -31.70
C HIS A 656 -31.29 -2.65 -33.01
N GLN A 657 -32.06 -2.36 -34.06
CA GLN A 657 -31.74 -2.26 -35.48
C GLN A 657 -31.24 -0.86 -35.89
N THR A 658 -30.55 -0.83 -37.06
CA THR A 658 -30.58 0.20 -38.15
C THR A 658 -29.91 1.56 -37.90
N ALA A 659 -29.24 2.25 -38.85
CA ALA A 659 -28.92 2.03 -40.28
C ALA A 659 -27.89 3.07 -40.82
N ALA A 660 -27.22 2.72 -41.95
CA ALA A 660 -26.74 3.49 -43.14
C ALA A 660 -25.85 4.77 -42.97
N ALA A 661 -24.59 4.85 -43.44
CA ALA A 661 -24.00 4.87 -44.82
C ALA A 661 -24.26 6.19 -45.61
N PRO A 662 -23.47 6.61 -46.64
CA PRO A 662 -22.07 6.34 -47.08
C PRO A 662 -21.28 7.63 -47.46
N VAL A 663 -19.95 7.57 -47.70
CA VAL A 663 -19.26 8.48 -48.67
C VAL A 663 -18.13 7.73 -49.38
N SER A 664 -18.11 7.89 -50.70
CA SER A 664 -17.30 7.25 -51.75
C SER A 664 -16.11 8.17 -52.20
N PRO A 665 -15.22 7.75 -53.13
CA PRO A 665 -13.75 7.75 -52.88
C PRO A 665 -12.88 8.60 -53.85
N LEU A 666 -11.55 8.44 -53.69
CA LEU A 666 -10.41 8.65 -54.65
C LEU A 666 -9.79 10.06 -54.75
N PRO A 667 -8.48 10.24 -55.11
CA PRO A 667 -7.65 9.34 -55.93
C PRO A 667 -6.20 9.04 -55.48
N SER A 668 -5.67 8.03 -56.17
CA SER A 668 -4.32 7.48 -56.23
C SER A 668 -3.25 8.44 -56.76
N GLU A 669 -2.00 8.28 -56.31
CA GLU A 669 -0.84 7.88 -57.14
C GLU A 669 0.47 7.99 -56.33
N ASN A 670 1.08 6.84 -55.98
CA ASN A 670 2.52 6.65 -56.13
C ASN A 670 2.85 5.16 -56.02
N ASN A 671 3.49 4.65 -57.07
CA ASN A 671 3.53 3.24 -57.43
C ASN A 671 4.63 2.45 -56.72
N ASN A 672 4.86 2.72 -55.42
CA ASN A 672 5.77 1.91 -54.61
C ASN A 672 5.44 2.03 -53.12
N ASP A 673 4.20 1.70 -52.74
CA ASP A 673 3.79 1.67 -51.33
C ASP A 673 4.14 0.31 -50.71
N ASN A 674 5.42 0.11 -50.42
CA ASN A 674 5.86 -1.08 -49.71
C ASN A 674 5.26 -1.15 -48.30
N PHE A 675 4.85 -0.02 -47.71
CA PHE A 675 4.26 -0.02 -46.36
C PHE A 675 2.88 -0.67 -46.33
N SER A 676 1.98 -0.34 -47.27
CA SER A 676 0.65 -0.96 -47.32
C SER A 676 0.69 -2.45 -47.63
N LYS A 677 1.76 -2.93 -48.28
CA LYS A 677 1.97 -4.38 -48.49
C LYS A 677 2.32 -5.10 -47.19
N ILE A 678 3.08 -4.46 -46.29
CA ILE A 678 3.60 -5.09 -45.08
C ILE A 678 2.77 -4.78 -43.82
N SER A 679 1.97 -3.71 -43.82
CA SER A 679 1.20 -3.25 -42.66
C SER A 679 0.24 -4.32 -42.09
N PRO A 680 -0.42 -5.19 -42.91
CA PRO A 680 -1.27 -6.26 -42.37
C PRO A 680 -0.47 -7.27 -41.53
N VAL A 681 0.77 -7.56 -41.91
CA VAL A 681 1.65 -8.49 -41.20
C VAL A 681 2.15 -7.88 -39.89
N ILE A 682 2.48 -6.58 -39.89
CA ILE A 682 2.84 -5.83 -38.68
C ILE A 682 1.68 -5.87 -37.69
N PHE A 683 0.46 -5.52 -38.10
CA PHE A 683 -0.68 -5.47 -37.21
C PHE A 683 -1.23 -6.83 -36.75
N GLN A 684 -0.88 -7.94 -37.43
CA GLN A 684 -1.09 -9.28 -36.89
C GLN A 684 -0.18 -9.59 -35.69
N ASN A 685 0.98 -8.93 -35.61
CA ASN A 685 1.92 -9.06 -34.51
C ASN A 685 1.66 -8.05 -33.36
N GLU A 686 0.96 -6.95 -33.65
CA GLU A 686 0.64 -5.93 -32.67
C GLU A 686 -0.63 -6.28 -31.88
N GLY A 687 -0.52 -6.24 -30.55
CA GLY A 687 -1.62 -6.53 -29.63
C GLY A 687 -2.72 -5.47 -29.65
N GLY A 688 -3.80 -5.73 -28.91
CA GLY A 688 -4.83 -4.73 -28.61
C GLY A 688 -4.36 -3.73 -27.54
N TYR A 689 -5.29 -2.92 -27.04
CA TYR A 689 -4.98 -1.97 -25.96
C TYR A 689 -4.48 -2.71 -24.71
N VAL A 690 -3.29 -2.33 -24.25
CA VAL A 690 -2.67 -2.76 -23.00
C VAL A 690 -2.27 -1.50 -22.25
N ASN A 691 -2.61 -1.42 -20.97
CA ASN A 691 -2.14 -0.36 -20.09
C ASN A 691 -1.56 -1.05 -18.86
N ASP A 692 -0.33 -1.57 -19.04
CA ASP A 692 0.40 -2.28 -18.01
C ASP A 692 1.09 -1.26 -17.09
N PRO A 693 0.84 -1.27 -15.76
CA PRO A 693 1.50 -0.37 -14.81
C PRO A 693 3.02 -0.50 -14.76
N ASP A 694 3.57 -1.63 -15.23
CA ASP A 694 5.02 -1.92 -15.25
C ASP A 694 5.69 -1.57 -16.60
N ASP A 695 4.93 -1.10 -17.60
CA ASP A 695 5.46 -0.62 -18.89
C ASP A 695 5.79 0.89 -18.82
N ALA A 696 7.07 1.23 -18.96
CA ALA A 696 7.55 2.62 -18.99
C ALA A 696 6.92 3.45 -20.13
N GLY A 697 6.37 2.81 -21.17
CA GLY A 697 5.63 3.43 -22.27
C GLY A 697 4.16 3.75 -21.96
N GLY A 698 3.61 3.27 -20.85
CA GLY A 698 2.22 3.48 -20.44
C GLY A 698 1.20 2.82 -21.37
N ALA A 699 0.01 3.41 -21.45
CA ALA A 699 -1.08 2.90 -22.28
C ALA A 699 -0.65 2.77 -23.75
N THR A 700 -0.71 1.55 -24.29
CA THR A 700 -0.30 1.22 -25.66
C THR A 700 -1.45 0.54 -26.38
N ASN A 701 -1.73 0.94 -27.61
CA ASN A 701 -2.68 0.22 -28.48
C ASN A 701 -2.05 0.05 -29.86
N LYS A 702 -2.13 -1.15 -30.43
CA LYS A 702 -1.55 -1.44 -31.77
C LYS A 702 -0.07 -1.05 -31.87
N GLY A 703 0.68 -1.19 -30.77
CA GLY A 703 2.10 -0.83 -30.67
C GLY A 703 2.40 0.69 -30.61
N ILE A 704 1.37 1.56 -30.59
CA ILE A 704 1.51 3.00 -30.34
C ILE A 704 1.39 3.28 -28.84
N ALA A 705 2.52 3.62 -28.21
CA ALA A 705 2.60 3.95 -26.78
C ALA A 705 2.04 5.35 -26.46
N TRP A 706 1.70 5.58 -25.20
CA TRP A 706 1.04 6.81 -24.74
C TRP A 706 1.84 8.08 -25.07
N PRO A 707 3.17 8.16 -24.89
CA PRO A 707 3.95 9.33 -25.31
C PRO A 707 3.90 9.61 -26.82
N THR A 708 3.93 8.55 -27.64
CA THR A 708 3.80 8.65 -29.11
C THR A 708 2.42 9.14 -29.50
N TRP A 709 1.37 8.62 -28.84
CA TRP A 709 0.00 9.07 -29.03
C TRP A 709 -0.20 10.54 -28.65
N GLN A 710 0.33 10.96 -27.49
CA GLN A 710 0.26 12.34 -27.03
C GLN A 710 0.91 13.31 -28.00
N ARG A 711 2.02 12.90 -28.61
CA ARG A 711 2.79 13.74 -29.51
C ARG A 711 2.17 13.84 -30.89
N TYR A 712 1.62 12.76 -31.43
CA TYR A 712 1.31 12.67 -32.86
C TYR A 712 -0.18 12.48 -33.19
N ALA A 713 -1.06 12.13 -32.25
CA ALA A 713 -2.48 11.92 -32.56
C ALA A 713 -3.15 13.19 -33.13
N LYS A 714 -2.83 14.37 -32.56
CA LYS A 714 -3.39 15.64 -33.03
C LYS A 714 -2.77 16.09 -34.35
N GLU A 715 -1.45 15.94 -34.49
CA GLU A 715 -0.70 16.36 -35.67
C GLU A 715 -0.97 15.47 -36.89
N ASP A 716 -0.94 14.15 -36.71
CA ASP A 716 -1.02 13.19 -37.83
C ASP A 716 -2.44 12.75 -38.16
N LEU A 717 -3.33 12.72 -37.16
CA LEU A 717 -4.70 12.20 -37.31
C LEU A 717 -5.79 13.25 -37.08
N GLY A 718 -5.45 14.44 -36.55
CA GLY A 718 -6.44 15.44 -36.14
C GLY A 718 -7.30 14.99 -34.95
N VAL A 719 -6.87 13.98 -34.21
CA VAL A 719 -7.61 13.40 -33.08
C VAL A 719 -7.03 13.91 -31.76
N GLU A 720 -7.89 14.37 -30.85
CA GLU A 720 -7.43 14.81 -29.54
C GLU A 720 -6.77 13.65 -28.77
N PRO A 721 -5.56 13.85 -28.19
CA PRO A 721 -4.73 12.81 -27.61
C PRO A 721 -5.24 12.35 -26.23
N THR A 722 -6.44 11.76 -26.20
CA THR A 722 -7.06 11.21 -24.99
C THR A 722 -6.91 9.70 -24.92
N LEU A 723 -6.94 9.13 -23.70
CA LEU A 723 -6.92 7.67 -23.49
C LEU A 723 -8.12 6.99 -24.14
N ALA A 724 -9.28 7.66 -24.17
CA ALA A 724 -10.49 7.16 -24.82
C ALA A 724 -10.30 7.00 -26.34
N ASN A 725 -9.62 7.96 -26.98
CA ASN A 725 -9.32 7.90 -28.40
C ASN A 725 -8.20 6.89 -28.69
N LEU A 726 -7.18 6.77 -27.82
CA LEU A 726 -6.16 5.72 -27.97
C LEU A 726 -6.78 4.32 -27.90
N LYS A 727 -7.75 4.08 -27.01
CA LYS A 727 -8.47 2.80 -26.93
C LYS A 727 -9.26 2.47 -28.21
N LYS A 728 -9.71 3.50 -28.94
CA LYS A 728 -10.46 3.39 -30.19
C LYS A 728 -9.59 3.49 -31.45
N LEU A 729 -8.26 3.57 -31.29
CA LEU A 729 -7.30 3.63 -32.39
C LEU A 729 -7.54 2.49 -33.37
N THR A 730 -7.83 2.82 -34.63
CA THR A 730 -8.02 1.84 -35.70
C THR A 730 -6.69 1.45 -36.34
N ASN A 731 -6.67 0.35 -37.10
CA ASN A 731 -5.46 -0.07 -37.81
C ASN A 731 -5.04 0.99 -38.83
N GLU A 732 -5.99 1.64 -39.50
CA GLU A 732 -5.74 2.68 -40.51
C GLU A 732 -5.10 3.92 -39.86
N GLN A 733 -5.57 4.31 -38.68
CA GLN A 733 -4.99 5.41 -37.92
C GLN A 733 -3.59 5.07 -37.38
N ALA A 734 -3.37 3.84 -36.92
CA ALA A 734 -2.05 3.38 -36.50
C ALA A 734 -1.08 3.34 -37.69
N GLU A 735 -1.56 2.94 -38.88
CA GLU A 735 -0.78 2.91 -40.11
C GLU A 735 -0.25 4.30 -40.47
N VAL A 736 -1.07 5.34 -40.35
CA VAL A 736 -0.64 6.72 -40.63
C VAL A 736 0.52 7.15 -39.71
N ILE A 737 0.45 6.85 -38.41
CA ILE A 737 1.51 7.20 -37.46
C ILE A 737 2.77 6.38 -37.75
N TYR A 738 2.65 5.06 -37.96
CA TYR A 738 3.79 4.22 -38.29
C TYR A 738 4.49 4.66 -39.59
N ARG A 739 3.70 5.01 -40.61
CA ARG A 739 4.19 5.50 -41.89
C ARG A 739 4.99 6.78 -41.74
N LYS A 740 4.36 7.82 -41.18
CA LYS A 740 4.95 9.17 -41.08
C LYS A 740 6.13 9.24 -40.10
N ARG A 741 6.11 8.47 -39.02
CA ARG A 741 7.08 8.63 -37.91
C ARG A 741 8.19 7.59 -37.90
N TYR A 742 7.98 6.42 -38.47
CA TYR A 742 8.93 5.31 -38.39
C TYR A 742 9.33 4.75 -39.75
N TRP A 743 8.41 4.69 -40.73
CA TRP A 743 8.69 4.12 -42.05
C TRP A 743 9.41 5.11 -42.98
N GLU A 744 8.77 6.25 -43.26
CA GLU A 744 9.26 7.24 -44.23
C GLU A 744 10.55 7.93 -43.77
N PRO A 745 10.69 8.39 -42.51
CA PRO A 745 11.91 9.07 -42.07
C PRO A 745 13.16 8.16 -42.09
N SER A 746 12.97 6.85 -41.93
CA SER A 746 14.03 5.85 -42.01
C SER A 746 14.23 5.29 -43.42
N GLY A 747 13.49 5.79 -44.42
CA GLY A 747 13.71 5.45 -45.83
C GLY A 747 13.37 4.01 -46.22
N PHE A 748 12.66 3.24 -45.37
CA PHE A 748 12.35 1.82 -45.63
C PHE A 748 11.54 1.63 -46.92
N ASN A 749 10.80 2.64 -47.36
CA ASN A 749 10.09 2.64 -48.64
C ASN A 749 11.01 2.49 -49.86
N ASN A 750 12.30 2.78 -49.70
CA ASN A 750 13.29 2.70 -50.78
C ASN A 750 13.99 1.33 -50.87
N ILE A 751 13.67 0.38 -49.97
CA ILE A 751 14.14 -1.00 -50.10
C ILE A 751 13.28 -1.70 -51.15
N LYS A 752 13.91 -2.25 -52.21
CA LYS A 752 13.21 -2.80 -53.38
C LYS A 752 12.41 -4.06 -53.07
N ASP A 753 12.95 -4.93 -52.21
CA ASP A 753 12.29 -6.18 -51.78
C ASP A 753 11.38 -5.91 -50.56
N PRO A 754 10.05 -6.06 -50.70
CA PRO A 754 9.10 -5.83 -49.60
C PRO A 754 9.34 -6.73 -48.38
N LYS A 755 9.80 -7.97 -48.57
CA LYS A 755 10.09 -8.90 -47.47
C LYS A 755 11.34 -8.48 -46.71
N LEU A 756 12.37 -8.04 -47.43
CA LEU A 756 13.58 -7.47 -46.84
C LEU A 756 13.26 -6.19 -46.05
N ALA A 757 12.35 -5.35 -46.59
CA ALA A 757 11.87 -4.14 -45.92
C ALA A 757 11.10 -4.48 -44.64
N LEU A 758 10.16 -5.43 -44.68
CA LEU A 758 9.43 -5.93 -43.51
C LEU A 758 10.37 -6.45 -42.43
N MET A 759 11.31 -7.33 -42.78
CA MET A 759 12.23 -7.94 -41.81
C MET A 759 13.11 -6.89 -41.13
N SER A 760 13.60 -5.92 -41.89
CA SER A 760 14.49 -4.85 -41.39
C SER A 760 13.74 -3.84 -40.53
N TYR A 761 12.54 -3.45 -40.97
CA TYR A 761 11.67 -2.54 -40.22
C TYR A 761 11.20 -3.17 -38.91
N ASP A 762 10.60 -4.37 -38.96
CA ASP A 762 10.07 -5.07 -37.79
C ASP A 762 11.15 -5.30 -36.74
N TRP A 763 12.38 -5.62 -37.14
CA TRP A 763 13.49 -5.74 -36.20
C TRP A 763 13.83 -4.40 -35.56
N THR A 764 13.94 -3.33 -36.35
CA THR A 764 14.30 -1.98 -35.89
C THR A 764 13.32 -1.45 -34.84
N ILE A 765 12.02 -1.69 -35.00
CA ILE A 765 10.99 -1.22 -34.07
C ILE A 765 10.82 -2.13 -32.83
N THR A 766 11.07 -3.43 -32.96
CA THR A 766 10.88 -4.38 -31.84
C THR A 766 12.10 -4.50 -30.93
N SER A 767 13.29 -4.21 -31.45
CA SER A 767 14.54 -4.34 -30.69
C SER A 767 15.63 -3.44 -31.27
N GLY A 768 16.25 -2.62 -30.41
CA GLY A 768 17.34 -1.75 -30.83
C GLY A 768 18.55 -2.53 -31.37
N GLY A 769 19.24 -1.98 -32.39
CA GLY A 769 20.52 -2.51 -32.88
C GLY A 769 20.48 -3.24 -34.23
N ALA A 770 19.31 -3.34 -34.88
CA ALA A 770 19.15 -3.96 -36.21
C ALA A 770 20.13 -3.36 -37.25
N GLY A 771 20.22 -2.03 -37.34
CA GLY A 771 21.10 -1.35 -38.30
C GLY A 771 22.57 -1.76 -38.20
N LYS A 772 23.11 -1.87 -36.97
CA LYS A 772 24.52 -2.29 -36.78
C LYS A 772 24.76 -3.73 -37.23
N LYS A 773 23.77 -4.61 -37.04
CA LYS A 773 23.87 -6.02 -37.44
C LYS A 773 23.75 -6.17 -38.96
N ILE A 774 22.82 -5.44 -39.58
CA ILE A 774 22.62 -5.43 -41.03
C ILE A 774 23.87 -4.85 -41.73
N GLN A 775 24.41 -3.72 -41.27
CA GLN A 775 25.64 -3.14 -41.82
C GLN A 775 26.84 -4.09 -41.72
N LYS A 776 27.00 -4.77 -40.58
CA LYS A 776 28.07 -5.78 -40.41
C LYS A 776 27.89 -6.97 -41.36
N LEU A 777 26.67 -7.49 -41.50
CA LEU A 777 26.35 -8.57 -42.43
C LEU A 777 26.67 -8.18 -43.87
N LEU A 778 26.25 -6.98 -44.29
CA LEU A 778 26.51 -6.46 -45.62
C LEU A 778 28.01 -6.36 -45.91
N ASN A 779 28.81 -5.91 -44.95
CA ASN A 779 30.27 -5.84 -45.10
C ASN A 779 30.94 -7.23 -45.11
N SER A 780 30.51 -8.14 -44.23
CA SER A 780 31.19 -9.42 -44.03
C SER A 780 30.80 -10.51 -45.03
N GLU A 781 29.52 -10.59 -45.41
CA GLU A 781 28.98 -11.69 -46.23
C GLU A 781 28.58 -11.22 -47.65
N PHE A 782 28.39 -9.91 -47.87
CA PHE A 782 27.93 -9.36 -49.16
C PHE A 782 28.88 -8.31 -49.77
N GLY A 783 30.11 -8.20 -49.26
CA GLY A 783 31.21 -7.43 -49.87
C GLY A 783 31.02 -5.91 -49.88
N GLN A 784 30.15 -5.36 -49.02
CA GLN A 784 29.91 -3.93 -48.93
C GLN A 784 31.00 -3.23 -48.08
N ASN A 785 31.11 -1.90 -48.20
CA ASN A 785 32.05 -1.10 -47.39
C ASN A 785 31.33 0.07 -46.70
N LEU A 786 30.43 -0.28 -45.78
CA LEU A 786 29.63 0.66 -45.00
C LEU A 786 30.30 1.00 -43.67
N ASN A 787 30.14 2.25 -43.22
CA ASN A 787 30.41 2.60 -41.83
C ASN A 787 29.33 2.00 -40.92
N VAL A 788 29.73 1.39 -39.80
CA VAL A 788 28.80 0.73 -38.86
C VAL A 788 28.32 1.73 -37.82
N ASP A 789 27.43 2.63 -38.22
CA ASP A 789 26.85 3.68 -37.37
C ASP A 789 25.52 3.25 -36.68
N GLY A 790 24.88 2.20 -37.20
CA GLY A 790 23.61 1.68 -36.71
C GLY A 790 22.36 2.35 -37.28
N ALA A 791 22.50 3.37 -38.14
CA ALA A 791 21.39 3.99 -38.82
C ALA A 791 21.12 3.29 -40.16
N ILE A 792 19.88 2.85 -40.38
CA ILE A 792 19.45 2.36 -41.70
C ILE A 792 19.13 3.59 -42.57
N GLY A 793 20.18 4.24 -43.06
CA GLY A 793 20.09 5.42 -43.93
C GLY A 793 20.26 5.07 -45.41
N PRO A 794 20.26 6.07 -46.32
CA PRO A 794 20.33 5.86 -47.77
C PRO A 794 21.48 4.95 -48.21
N LYS A 795 22.69 5.12 -47.66
CA LYS A 795 23.86 4.27 -47.99
C LYS A 795 23.66 2.80 -47.62
N THR A 796 23.01 2.53 -46.49
CA THR A 796 22.70 1.15 -46.07
C THR A 796 21.61 0.55 -46.96
N ILE A 797 20.60 1.34 -47.31
CA ILE A 797 19.52 0.91 -48.23
C ILE A 797 20.06 0.61 -49.63
N ASP A 798 20.93 1.47 -50.18
CA ASP A 798 21.57 1.25 -51.47
C ASP A 798 22.39 -0.04 -51.48
N ALA A 799 23.14 -0.30 -50.41
CA ALA A 799 23.90 -1.53 -50.23
C ALA A 799 22.98 -2.77 -50.14
N MET A 800 21.87 -2.69 -49.39
CA MET A 800 20.86 -3.76 -49.33
C MET A 800 20.26 -4.05 -50.70
N ASN A 801 19.91 -3.00 -51.46
CA ASN A 801 19.34 -3.10 -52.82
C ASN A 801 20.34 -3.58 -53.88
N SER A 802 21.63 -3.48 -53.61
CA SER A 802 22.70 -3.94 -54.52
C SER A 802 22.98 -5.43 -54.42
N VAL A 803 22.45 -6.11 -53.40
CA VAL A 803 22.62 -7.56 -53.23
C VAL A 803 21.79 -8.29 -54.30
N PRO A 804 22.42 -9.13 -55.16
CA PRO A 804 21.71 -9.82 -56.25
C PRO A 804 20.61 -10.78 -55.79
N ASP A 805 20.79 -11.40 -54.61
CA ASP A 805 19.83 -12.33 -54.02
C ASP A 805 19.31 -11.77 -52.68
N SER A 806 18.22 -11.00 -52.78
CA SER A 806 17.58 -10.37 -51.63
C SER A 806 16.90 -11.38 -50.70
N SER A 807 16.54 -12.57 -51.21
CA SER A 807 15.98 -13.67 -50.41
C SER A 807 17.05 -14.24 -49.49
N LYS A 808 18.26 -14.49 -50.00
CA LYS A 808 19.41 -14.90 -49.19
C LYS A 808 19.79 -13.86 -48.14
N LEU A 809 19.75 -12.57 -48.48
CA LEU A 809 19.98 -11.50 -47.48
C LEU A 809 18.92 -11.52 -46.38
N THR A 810 17.65 -11.70 -46.74
CA THR A 810 16.52 -11.78 -45.79
C THR A 810 16.65 -12.99 -44.85
N GLU A 811 16.99 -14.17 -45.37
CA GLU A 811 17.23 -15.39 -44.57
C GLU A 811 18.36 -15.19 -43.57
N ARG A 812 19.49 -14.60 -43.99
CA ARG A 812 20.62 -14.31 -43.10
C ARG A 812 20.27 -13.30 -42.01
N ILE A 813 19.47 -12.28 -42.33
CA ILE A 813 18.95 -11.35 -41.31
C ILE A 813 18.06 -12.09 -40.30
N ALA A 814 17.19 -12.99 -40.77
CA ALA A 814 16.34 -13.81 -39.90
C ALA A 814 17.18 -14.70 -38.95
N ASP A 815 18.23 -15.35 -39.45
CA ASP A 815 19.15 -16.16 -38.64
C ASP A 815 19.84 -15.35 -37.55
N ILE A 816 20.41 -14.19 -37.90
CA ILE A 816 21.10 -13.32 -36.94
C ILE A 816 20.11 -12.82 -35.89
N ARG A 817 18.88 -12.49 -36.29
CA ARG A 817 17.83 -12.05 -35.37
C ARG A 817 17.39 -13.16 -34.42
N LYS A 818 17.24 -14.41 -34.89
CA LYS A 818 16.96 -15.58 -34.03
C LYS A 818 18.10 -15.83 -33.05
N ALA A 819 19.36 -15.78 -33.50
CA ALA A 819 20.52 -15.92 -32.62
C ALA A 819 20.58 -14.81 -31.56
N TYR A 820 20.24 -13.58 -31.93
CA TYR A 820 20.13 -12.47 -30.99
C TYR A 820 19.07 -12.74 -29.90
N TYR A 821 17.87 -13.16 -30.28
CA TYR A 821 16.83 -13.48 -29.29
C TYR A 821 17.20 -14.66 -28.38
N ARG A 822 17.87 -15.69 -28.90
CA ARG A 822 18.42 -16.78 -28.08
C ARG A 822 19.45 -16.25 -27.07
N SER A 823 20.39 -15.41 -27.51
CA SER A 823 21.38 -14.80 -26.61
C SER A 823 20.77 -13.91 -25.52
N LEU A 824 19.64 -13.25 -25.80
CA LEU A 824 18.90 -12.46 -24.82
C LEU A 824 18.19 -13.34 -23.78
N ALA A 825 17.71 -14.52 -24.19
CA ALA A 825 17.13 -15.50 -23.28
C ALA A 825 18.21 -16.18 -22.43
N ASP A 826 19.37 -16.48 -23.01
CA ASP A 826 20.51 -17.09 -22.30
C ASP A 826 21.12 -16.14 -21.26
N SER A 827 21.27 -14.85 -21.61
CA SER A 827 21.84 -13.84 -20.71
C SER A 827 20.89 -13.40 -19.59
N LYS A 828 19.57 -13.55 -19.78
CA LYS A 828 18.54 -13.23 -18.78
C LYS A 828 17.47 -14.32 -18.79
N PRO A 829 17.55 -15.32 -17.88
CA PRO A 829 16.61 -16.45 -17.86
C PRO A 829 15.13 -16.06 -17.74
N THR A 830 14.82 -14.88 -17.20
CA THR A 830 13.47 -14.32 -17.14
C THR A 830 12.86 -14.01 -18.51
N ASN A 831 13.68 -13.83 -19.55
CA ASN A 831 13.26 -13.62 -20.93
C ASN A 831 12.94 -14.91 -21.68
N ALA A 832 13.29 -16.09 -21.14
CA ALA A 832 13.06 -17.38 -21.79
C ALA A 832 11.57 -17.64 -22.10
N LYS A 833 10.65 -17.06 -21.30
CA LYS A 833 9.19 -17.14 -21.54
C LYS A 833 8.73 -16.42 -22.80
N PHE A 834 9.48 -15.44 -23.29
CA PHE A 834 9.14 -14.67 -24.50
C PHE A 834 9.83 -15.21 -25.76
N LEU A 835 10.84 -16.07 -25.61
CA LEU A 835 11.68 -16.56 -26.70
C LEU A 835 10.86 -17.21 -27.82
N THR A 836 9.92 -18.10 -27.50
CA THR A 836 9.07 -18.76 -28.51
C THR A 836 8.24 -17.75 -29.29
N GLY A 837 7.72 -16.70 -28.63
CA GLY A 837 6.98 -15.62 -29.29
C GLY A 837 7.86 -14.80 -30.23
N TRP A 838 9.08 -14.49 -29.81
CA TRP A 838 10.06 -13.78 -30.65
C TRP A 838 10.48 -14.60 -31.87
N LEU A 839 10.76 -15.89 -31.71
CA LEU A 839 11.12 -16.78 -32.82
C LEU A 839 9.96 -16.90 -33.83
N ASN A 840 8.73 -17.11 -33.35
CA ASN A 840 7.54 -17.17 -34.21
C ASN A 840 7.30 -15.85 -34.97
N ARG A 841 7.61 -14.68 -34.38
CA ARG A 841 7.52 -13.38 -35.06
C ARG A 841 8.54 -13.28 -36.20
N VAL A 842 9.77 -13.77 -36.00
CA VAL A 842 10.77 -13.83 -37.08
C VAL A 842 10.31 -14.76 -38.20
N ASP A 843 9.80 -15.95 -37.86
CA ASP A 843 9.30 -16.91 -38.85
C ASP A 843 8.18 -16.33 -39.70
N ARG A 844 7.19 -15.67 -39.08
CA ARG A 844 6.11 -14.97 -39.79
C ARG A 844 6.64 -13.90 -40.75
N CYS A 845 7.61 -13.09 -40.33
CA CYS A 845 8.20 -12.07 -41.21
C CYS A 845 9.03 -12.69 -42.36
N SER A 846 9.67 -13.85 -42.15
CA SER A 846 10.46 -14.52 -43.21
C SER A 846 9.63 -15.37 -44.18
N GLN A 847 8.50 -15.93 -43.73
CA GLN A 847 7.71 -16.90 -44.49
C GLN A 847 6.47 -16.28 -45.16
N VAL A 848 6.15 -15.02 -44.89
CA VAL A 848 5.01 -14.36 -45.53
C VAL A 848 5.21 -14.19 -47.03
N GLU A 849 4.18 -14.49 -47.81
CA GLU A 849 4.10 -14.14 -49.23
C GLU A 849 3.47 -12.74 -49.33
N LEU A 850 4.19 -11.80 -49.93
CA LEU A 850 3.77 -10.42 -50.11
C LEU A 850 3.61 -10.19 -51.62
N GLU A 851 2.38 -10.00 -52.08
CA GLU A 851 2.06 -9.66 -53.49
C GLU A 851 2.39 -8.20 -53.83
#